data_AF-A0A1S2K5N1-F1
#
_entry.id   AF-A0A1S2K5N1-F1
#
_cell.length_a   1.000
_cell.length_b   1.000
_cell.length_c   1.000
_cell.angle_alpha   90.00
_cell.angle_beta   90.00
_cell.angle_gamma   90.00
#
_symmetry.space_group_name_H-M   'P 1'
#
loop_
_entity.id
_entity.type
_entity.pdbx_description
1 polymer ?
#
loop_
_entity_poly.entity_id
_entity_poly.type
_entity_poly.pdbx_seq_one_letter_code
_entity_poly.pdbx_strand_id
1 'polypeptide(L)'
;MSKLTDAPKRILIGRALRSDRLAETLLPKRIALPVFASDPLSSVAYAPGEVLLVLSVAGASAYVYSPWIAAAVVVLMGTVVASYRQNVRAYPSGGGDYEVAQTNLGPKAGLGVASALLVDYVLTVAVSISAGVENLGSAVPFVVEHKTASAIAVIVLLTLMNLRGVKESGRLFAVPTYVFVAGVFALIAWGAFRGLVLGDTMRAPTADLEIRPEHQGLAGLALCFLLLRAFSSGCAALTGVEAISNGVPAFRKPKSRNAATTLALMGGLAATMFCGIIALALATGVTMAEHPAQDLLRDGEPVGTGYVQDPVISQVAAAVFGDHSVPFLLLAAATALVLFLAANTAYNGFPLLGSILAQDRYLPRQLHTRGDRLAFSNGIVLLAGAAAALVYAYGADSTRLIQLYIVGVFVSFTLSQTGMVRHWNRLLRTGPDRARRRRMLRSRAINTLGAALTGLVLAVVLITKFEHGAWVSLVGMAVFYVTMHAIRIHYDRVAEELAAPDGPSEDSLRPARVHSLVLVSKIHRPTLRALAYAQLMRSDTLEALTVNVDPEETRALRDEWERRAVNVPLKVLDSPYREVTRPVVDYVKRLRRESPRDVVSVIIPEYVVGHWYEQLLHNQSALRLKGRLLFTPGVMVTSVPYQLRSSELAKQRAHKNQDWNAPGSVRRGPLDGSGEARSGAE
;
A
#
# COMPACT_ATOMS: atom_id res chain seq x y z
N MET A 1 -4.46 4.07 -26.26
CA MET A 1 -4.82 4.66 -24.95
C MET A 1 -3.69 5.56 -24.47
N SER A 2 -4.05 6.62 -23.77
CA SER A 2 -3.27 7.85 -23.67
C SER A 2 -1.91 7.71 -22.97
N LYS A 3 -0.84 8.11 -23.66
CA LYS A 3 0.52 8.32 -23.10
C LYS A 3 0.62 9.59 -22.23
N LEU A 4 -0.51 10.25 -21.90
CA LEU A 4 -0.60 11.42 -21.02
C LEU A 4 0.12 11.21 -19.69
N THR A 5 0.26 9.96 -19.25
CA THR A 5 0.80 9.65 -17.93
C THR A 5 2.30 9.40 -17.90
N ASP A 6 3.00 9.15 -19.00
CA ASP A 6 4.33 8.52 -18.91
C ASP A 6 5.50 9.47 -18.56
N ALA A 7 5.45 10.74 -18.97
CA ALA A 7 6.61 11.64 -18.83
C ALA A 7 6.86 12.14 -17.39
N PRO A 8 5.90 12.80 -16.70
CA PRO A 8 6.08 13.16 -15.29
C PRO A 8 6.21 11.91 -14.41
N LYS A 9 5.51 10.82 -14.76
CA LYS A 9 5.65 9.54 -14.05
C LYS A 9 7.03 8.91 -14.21
N ARG A 10 7.71 9.00 -15.36
CA ARG A 10 9.07 8.46 -15.49
C ARG A 10 10.11 9.22 -14.69
N ILE A 11 9.89 10.52 -14.46
CA ILE A 11 10.75 11.36 -13.61
C ILE A 11 10.55 11.01 -12.12
N LEU A 12 9.30 10.78 -11.70
CA LEU A 12 8.95 10.42 -10.32
C LEU A 12 9.20 8.94 -9.97
N ILE A 13 8.83 8.03 -10.87
CA ILE A 13 8.72 6.58 -10.65
C ILE A 13 9.93 5.83 -11.22
N GLY A 14 10.77 6.45 -12.07
CA GLY A 14 11.89 5.79 -12.77
C GLY A 14 11.46 4.70 -13.78
N ARG A 15 12.42 4.04 -14.45
CA ARG A 15 12.14 3.06 -15.54
C ARG A 15 11.68 1.69 -15.00
N ALA A 16 10.79 1.01 -15.73
CA ALA A 16 10.29 -0.33 -15.38
C ALA A 16 11.44 -1.36 -15.29
N LEU A 17 11.42 -2.20 -14.24
CA LEU A 17 12.36 -3.30 -14.04
C LEU A 17 11.86 -4.53 -14.81
N ARG A 18 12.77 -5.28 -15.45
CA ARG A 18 12.42 -6.55 -16.09
C ARG A 18 12.01 -7.58 -15.04
N SER A 19 10.95 -8.35 -15.32
CA SER A 19 10.33 -9.34 -14.43
C SER A 19 11.26 -10.47 -13.99
N ASP A 20 12.34 -10.70 -14.71
CA ASP A 20 13.38 -11.70 -14.44
C ASP A 20 14.29 -11.34 -13.25
N ARG A 21 14.30 -10.08 -12.79
CA ARG A 21 15.16 -9.61 -11.69
C ARG A 21 14.53 -9.62 -10.29
N LEU A 22 13.23 -9.93 -10.16
CA LEU A 22 12.54 -9.94 -8.86
C LEU A 22 12.88 -11.16 -7.98
N ALA A 23 13.43 -12.23 -8.57
CA ALA A 23 13.78 -13.46 -7.85
C ALA A 23 15.15 -13.40 -7.12
N GLU A 24 15.96 -12.35 -7.33
CA GLU A 24 17.37 -12.33 -6.95
C GLU A 24 17.70 -11.70 -5.57
N THR A 25 16.73 -11.25 -4.79
CA THR A 25 16.98 -10.58 -3.49
C THR A 25 16.42 -11.34 -2.27
N LEU A 26 16.58 -12.67 -2.23
CA LEU A 26 16.22 -13.44 -1.04
C LEU A 26 17.08 -13.00 0.17
N LEU A 27 16.43 -12.59 1.25
CA LEU A 27 17.13 -12.04 2.42
C LEU A 27 17.58 -13.17 3.38
N PRO A 28 18.84 -13.16 3.85
CA PRO A 28 19.27 -14.01 4.96
C PRO A 28 18.65 -13.53 6.27
N LYS A 29 18.49 -14.42 7.26
CA LYS A 29 17.84 -14.12 8.55
C LYS A 29 18.39 -12.89 9.29
N ARG A 30 19.70 -12.62 9.16
CA ARG A 30 20.38 -11.46 9.77
C ARG A 30 19.96 -10.12 9.16
N ILE A 31 19.47 -10.13 7.93
CA ILE A 31 18.98 -8.92 7.25
C ILE A 31 17.44 -8.90 7.32
N ALA A 32 16.80 -10.07 7.21
CA ALA A 32 15.36 -10.20 7.27
C ALA A 32 14.76 -9.80 8.64
N LEU A 33 15.45 -10.07 9.75
CA LEU A 33 15.00 -9.62 11.08
C LEU A 33 14.89 -8.08 11.13
N PRO A 34 15.95 -7.29 10.90
CA PRO A 34 15.84 -5.83 10.89
C PRO A 34 14.83 -5.23 9.90
N VAL A 35 14.66 -5.86 8.74
CA VAL A 35 13.80 -5.35 7.66
C VAL A 35 12.32 -5.65 7.92
N PHE A 36 11.98 -6.84 8.42
CA PHE A 36 10.57 -7.22 8.67
C PHE A 36 10.14 -7.07 10.13
N ALA A 37 11.09 -6.96 11.07
CA ALA A 37 10.82 -6.76 12.48
C ALA A 37 10.98 -5.30 12.92
N SER A 38 11.29 -4.36 12.01
CA SER A 38 11.35 -2.93 12.36
C SER A 38 10.04 -2.48 12.99
N ASP A 39 8.92 -2.79 12.37
CA ASP A 39 7.58 -2.45 12.82
C ASP A 39 7.26 -2.99 14.24
N PRO A 40 7.27 -4.32 14.50
CA PRO A 40 6.97 -4.83 15.84
C PRO A 40 8.00 -4.47 16.91
N LEU A 41 9.28 -4.25 16.56
CA LEU A 41 10.28 -3.79 17.53
C LEU A 41 10.09 -2.30 17.84
N SER A 42 9.72 -1.49 16.85
CA SER A 42 9.48 -0.05 17.01
C SER A 42 8.29 0.23 17.93
N SER A 43 7.31 -0.67 17.99
CA SER A 43 6.14 -0.53 18.87
C SER A 43 6.47 -0.41 20.35
N VAL A 44 7.64 -0.90 20.76
CA VAL A 44 8.16 -0.77 22.12
C VAL A 44 8.51 0.69 22.47
N ALA A 45 8.68 1.56 21.48
CA ALA A 45 8.95 2.99 21.71
C ALA A 45 7.71 3.76 22.21
N TYR A 46 6.49 3.33 21.86
CA TYR A 46 5.25 4.01 22.24
C TYR A 46 4.35 3.19 23.16
N ALA A 47 4.30 1.86 23.03
CA ALA A 47 3.34 1.02 23.76
C ALA A 47 3.49 1.04 25.30
N PRO A 48 4.69 1.12 25.89
CA PRO A 48 4.83 1.33 27.34
C PRO A 48 4.18 2.63 27.82
N GLY A 49 4.29 3.70 27.02
CA GLY A 49 3.67 4.99 27.32
C GLY A 49 2.15 4.93 27.33
N GLU A 50 1.57 4.18 26.40
CA GLU A 50 0.12 3.97 26.34
C GLU A 50 -0.44 3.24 27.58
N VAL A 51 0.35 2.39 28.23
CA VAL A 51 -0.06 1.76 29.51
C VAL A 51 -0.11 2.81 30.62
N LEU A 52 0.94 3.62 30.76
CA LEU A 52 1.02 4.65 31.80
C LEU A 52 -0.02 5.76 31.58
N LEU A 53 -0.25 6.14 30.32
CA LEU A 53 -1.23 7.15 29.95
C LEU A 53 -2.64 6.74 30.37
N VAL A 54 -3.06 5.49 30.10
CA VAL A 54 -4.38 5.02 30.54
C VAL A 54 -4.48 4.91 32.06
N LEU A 55 -3.42 4.46 32.74
CA LEU A 55 -3.43 4.35 34.20
C LEU A 55 -3.49 5.72 34.90
N SER A 56 -2.99 6.78 34.23
CA SER A 56 -2.96 8.14 34.78
C SER A 56 -4.35 8.69 35.12
N VAL A 57 -5.41 8.18 34.48
CA VAL A 57 -6.82 8.54 34.74
C VAL A 57 -7.19 8.30 36.22
N ALA A 58 -6.61 7.28 36.86
CA ALA A 58 -6.79 6.98 38.27
C ALA A 58 -5.70 7.59 39.19
N GLY A 59 -4.79 8.39 38.62
CA GLY A 59 -3.65 8.99 39.31
C GLY A 59 -2.42 8.09 39.37
N ALA A 60 -1.33 8.65 39.89
CA ALA A 60 -0.01 8.00 39.93
C ALA A 60 0.02 6.68 40.73
N SER A 61 -0.87 6.51 41.72
CA SER A 61 -0.97 5.28 42.52
C SER A 61 -1.36 4.06 41.69
N ALA A 62 -2.06 4.25 40.56
CA ALA A 62 -2.44 3.17 39.66
C ALA A 62 -1.24 2.58 38.89
N TYR A 63 -0.10 3.28 38.82
CA TYR A 63 1.10 2.79 38.14
C TYR A 63 1.69 1.53 38.78
N VAL A 64 1.34 1.23 40.04
CA VAL A 64 1.70 -0.03 40.73
C VAL A 64 1.17 -1.26 39.97
N TYR A 65 0.11 -1.11 39.17
CA TYR A 65 -0.42 -2.21 38.36
C TYR A 65 0.30 -2.43 37.02
N SER A 66 1.19 -1.51 36.62
CA SER A 66 1.93 -1.58 35.34
C SER A 66 2.71 -2.90 35.14
N PRO A 67 3.41 -3.48 36.15
CA PRO A 67 4.11 -4.75 35.98
C PRO A 67 3.16 -5.94 35.68
N TRP A 68 1.96 -5.93 36.27
CA TRP A 68 0.95 -6.96 36.03
C TRP A 68 0.35 -6.85 34.63
N ILE A 69 0.08 -5.62 34.18
CA ILE A 69 -0.33 -5.34 32.81
C ILE A 69 0.77 -5.79 31.83
N ALA A 70 2.03 -5.48 32.14
CA ALA A 70 3.16 -5.89 31.31
C ALA A 70 3.27 -7.40 31.19
N ALA A 71 3.13 -8.13 32.31
CA ALA A 71 3.11 -9.58 32.29
C ALA A 71 1.97 -10.14 31.42
N ALA A 72 0.76 -9.57 31.52
CA ALA A 72 -0.37 -9.96 30.68
C ALA A 72 -0.09 -9.71 29.18
N VAL A 73 0.49 -8.56 28.82
CA VAL A 73 0.89 -8.24 27.44
C VAL A 73 1.93 -9.24 26.92
N VAL A 74 2.92 -9.61 27.74
CA VAL A 74 3.93 -10.61 27.36
C VAL A 74 3.32 -12.00 27.16
N VAL A 75 2.35 -12.41 27.99
CA VAL A 75 1.63 -13.68 27.81
C VAL A 75 0.86 -13.68 26.48
N LEU A 76 0.17 -12.58 26.16
CA LEU A 76 -0.52 -12.42 24.90
C LEU A 76 0.46 -12.47 23.72
N MET A 77 1.56 -11.71 23.78
CA MET A 77 2.61 -11.68 22.77
C MET A 77 3.18 -13.09 22.54
N GLY A 78 3.52 -13.82 23.60
CA GLY A 78 4.00 -15.19 23.50
C GLY A 78 2.99 -16.13 22.82
N THR A 79 1.69 -15.96 23.11
CA THR A 79 0.61 -16.74 22.50
C THR A 79 0.45 -16.43 21.02
N VAL A 80 0.40 -15.14 20.66
CA VAL A 80 0.30 -14.68 19.26
C VAL A 80 1.51 -15.13 18.46
N VAL A 81 2.73 -14.90 18.97
CA VAL A 81 3.97 -15.36 18.30
C VAL A 81 3.97 -16.89 18.14
N ALA A 82 3.54 -17.66 19.15
CA ALA A 82 3.45 -19.11 19.04
C ALA A 82 2.44 -19.56 17.98
N SER A 83 1.34 -18.85 17.82
CA SER A 83 0.35 -19.09 16.75
C SER A 83 0.87 -18.71 15.37
N TYR A 84 1.43 -17.51 15.18
CA TYR A 84 1.95 -17.06 13.88
C TYR A 84 3.10 -17.94 13.37
N ARG A 85 3.89 -18.52 14.28
CA ARG A 85 4.89 -19.56 13.94
C ARG A 85 4.28 -20.81 13.33
N GLN A 86 3.00 -21.10 13.58
CA GLN A 86 2.24 -22.16 12.92
C GLN A 86 1.70 -21.67 11.57
N ASN A 87 1.15 -20.45 11.52
CA ASN A 87 0.61 -19.84 10.29
C ASN A 87 1.65 -19.85 9.17
N VAL A 88 2.85 -19.32 9.42
CA VAL A 88 3.93 -19.26 8.41
C VAL A 88 4.46 -20.63 7.97
N ARG A 89 4.17 -21.69 8.73
CA ARG A 89 4.51 -23.09 8.36
C ARG A 89 3.42 -23.74 7.54
N ALA A 90 2.15 -23.43 7.82
CA ALA A 90 1.00 -23.95 7.09
C ALA A 90 0.77 -23.20 5.76
N TYR A 91 1.05 -21.90 5.74
CA TYR A 91 0.79 -20.98 4.62
C TYR A 91 2.07 -20.22 4.23
N PRO A 92 2.98 -20.82 3.44
CA PRO A 92 4.25 -20.20 3.05
C PRO A 92 4.13 -19.21 1.87
N SER A 93 2.92 -19.03 1.31
CA SER A 93 2.60 -18.22 0.13
C SER A 93 2.77 -16.72 0.36
N GLY A 94 2.73 -16.28 1.63
CA GLY A 94 2.80 -14.87 2.02
C GLY A 94 1.45 -14.14 2.02
N GLY A 95 0.33 -14.86 1.86
CA GLY A 95 -1.00 -14.25 1.97
C GLY A 95 -1.46 -14.00 3.41
N GLY A 96 -0.65 -14.37 4.41
CA GLY A 96 -0.84 -14.01 5.81
C GLY A 96 -2.21 -14.38 6.36
N ASP A 97 -2.77 -13.50 7.17
CA ASP A 97 -4.07 -13.70 7.82
C ASP A 97 -5.23 -13.70 6.83
N TYR A 98 -5.12 -12.95 5.73
CA TYR A 98 -6.10 -12.97 4.65
C TYR A 98 -6.24 -14.38 4.07
N GLU A 99 -5.13 -15.04 3.70
CA GLU A 99 -5.14 -16.40 3.16
C GLU A 99 -5.68 -17.41 4.17
N VAL A 100 -5.33 -17.27 5.45
CA VAL A 100 -5.83 -18.14 6.53
C VAL A 100 -7.34 -18.01 6.68
N ALA A 101 -7.88 -16.79 6.74
CA ALA A 101 -9.31 -16.55 6.89
C ALA A 101 -10.09 -16.95 5.63
N GLN A 102 -9.62 -16.55 4.45
CA GLN A 102 -10.22 -16.89 3.16
C GLN A 102 -10.33 -18.40 2.97
N THR A 103 -9.26 -19.15 3.27
CA THR A 103 -9.20 -20.60 3.04
C THR A 103 -10.02 -21.40 4.06
N ASN A 104 -10.06 -20.96 5.32
CA ASN A 104 -10.66 -21.76 6.40
C ASN A 104 -12.06 -21.30 6.83
N LEU A 105 -12.35 -20.00 6.78
CA LEU A 105 -13.63 -19.39 7.18
C LEU A 105 -14.49 -18.98 5.98
N GLY A 106 -13.88 -18.72 4.83
CA GLY A 106 -14.54 -18.42 3.58
C GLY A 106 -14.46 -16.95 3.15
N PRO A 107 -15.06 -16.60 1.99
CA PRO A 107 -14.86 -15.32 1.32
C PRO A 107 -15.21 -14.07 2.14
N LYS A 108 -16.30 -14.12 2.91
CA LYS A 108 -16.76 -12.97 3.72
C LYS A 108 -15.79 -12.66 4.85
N ALA A 109 -15.28 -13.71 5.52
CA ALA A 109 -14.29 -13.55 6.58
C ALA A 109 -12.93 -13.10 6.03
N GLY A 110 -12.51 -13.64 4.88
CA GLY A 110 -11.33 -13.17 4.16
C GLY A 110 -11.43 -11.69 3.81
N LEU A 111 -12.59 -11.23 3.31
CA LEU A 111 -12.83 -9.82 3.00
C LEU A 111 -12.78 -8.92 4.25
N GLY A 112 -13.31 -9.41 5.37
CA GLY A 112 -13.19 -8.74 6.68
C GLY A 112 -11.73 -8.54 7.08
N VAL A 113 -10.91 -9.59 7.01
CA VAL A 113 -9.47 -9.50 7.30
C VAL A 113 -8.75 -8.59 6.30
N ALA A 114 -9.06 -8.69 5.01
CA ALA A 114 -8.47 -7.82 3.98
C ALA A 114 -8.76 -6.34 4.27
N SER A 115 -10.00 -6.00 4.65
CA SER A 115 -10.36 -4.63 5.00
C SER A 115 -9.63 -4.15 6.24
N ALA A 116 -9.47 -5.01 7.25
CA ALA A 116 -8.70 -4.72 8.46
C ALA A 116 -7.23 -4.42 8.13
N LEU A 117 -6.59 -5.28 7.31
CA LEU A 117 -5.18 -5.11 6.91
C LEU A 117 -4.93 -3.87 6.06
N LEU A 118 -5.87 -3.50 5.16
CA LEU A 118 -5.73 -2.29 4.36
C LEU A 118 -5.79 -1.02 5.23
N VAL A 119 -6.69 -0.99 6.21
CA VAL A 119 -6.74 0.08 7.23
C VAL A 119 -5.49 0.05 8.09
N ASP A 120 -5.06 -1.13 8.50
CA ASP A 120 -3.87 -1.32 9.32
C ASP A 120 -2.64 -0.71 8.68
N TYR A 121 -2.35 -1.05 7.41
CA TYR A 121 -1.22 -0.47 6.70
C TYR A 121 -1.26 1.05 6.60
N VAL A 122 -2.45 1.64 6.40
CA VAL A 122 -2.61 3.11 6.40
C VAL A 122 -2.26 3.68 7.77
N LEU A 123 -2.74 3.04 8.84
CA LEU A 123 -2.47 3.44 10.21
C LEU A 123 -1.02 3.16 10.63
N THR A 124 -0.35 2.12 10.13
CA THR A 124 1.09 1.87 10.37
C THR A 124 1.89 3.09 9.92
N VAL A 125 1.66 3.58 8.70
CA VAL A 125 2.35 4.78 8.22
C VAL A 125 2.02 5.99 9.10
N ALA A 126 0.74 6.22 9.41
CA ALA A 126 0.34 7.38 10.21
C ALA A 126 0.92 7.35 11.63
N VAL A 127 0.82 6.22 12.33
CA VAL A 127 1.30 6.00 13.70
C VAL A 127 2.82 6.07 13.74
N SER A 128 3.52 5.30 12.90
CA SER A 128 4.98 5.25 12.97
C SER A 128 5.62 6.59 12.59
N ILE A 129 5.09 7.33 11.62
CA ILE A 129 5.58 8.67 11.30
C ILE A 129 5.33 9.61 12.48
N SER A 130 4.11 9.62 13.05
CA SER A 130 3.73 10.54 14.13
C SER A 130 4.57 10.28 15.38
N ALA A 131 4.69 9.02 15.80
CA ALA A 131 5.54 8.62 16.92
C ALA A 131 7.03 8.89 16.65
N GLY A 132 7.50 8.71 15.40
CA GLY A 132 8.88 9.01 15.02
C GLY A 132 9.18 10.50 15.09
N VAL A 133 8.24 11.36 14.69
CA VAL A 133 8.32 12.81 14.80
C VAL A 133 8.31 13.27 16.26
N GLU A 134 7.49 12.64 17.12
CA GLU A 134 7.50 12.92 18.57
C GLU A 134 8.85 12.58 19.22
N ASN A 135 9.40 11.39 18.92
CA ASN A 135 10.70 10.98 19.43
C ASN A 135 11.82 11.89 18.92
N LEU A 136 11.79 12.28 17.64
CA LEU A 136 12.75 13.22 17.09
C LEU A 136 12.59 14.62 17.69
N GLY A 137 11.34 15.02 17.96
CA GLY A 137 10.98 16.29 18.58
C GLY A 137 11.58 16.47 19.98
N SER A 138 11.67 15.38 20.77
CA SER A 138 12.32 15.41 22.09
C SER A 138 13.81 15.80 22.03
N ALA A 139 14.45 15.71 20.86
CA ALA A 139 15.83 16.14 20.65
C ALA A 139 15.96 17.41 19.78
N VAL A 140 14.95 17.74 18.97
CA VAL A 140 14.98 18.84 17.99
C VAL A 140 13.71 19.71 18.11
N PRO A 141 13.77 20.86 18.79
CA PRO A 141 12.60 21.70 19.09
C PRO A 141 11.79 22.15 17.85
N PHE A 142 12.47 22.44 16.74
CA PHE A 142 11.83 22.85 15.48
C PHE A 142 10.79 21.83 14.97
N VAL A 143 11.05 20.54 15.21
CA VAL A 143 10.17 19.44 14.79
C VAL A 143 8.87 19.45 15.61
N VAL A 144 8.94 19.82 16.88
CA VAL A 144 7.78 19.91 17.78
C VAL A 144 6.88 21.08 17.39
N GLU A 145 7.46 22.26 17.11
CA GLU A 145 6.70 23.45 16.68
C GLU A 145 5.92 23.20 15.38
N HIS A 146 6.49 22.40 14.46
CA HIS A 146 5.92 22.10 13.16
C HIS A 146 5.58 20.61 13.01
N LYS A 147 5.04 19.98 14.07
CA LYS A 147 4.81 18.52 14.17
C LYS A 147 4.10 17.94 12.95
N THR A 148 2.94 18.48 12.59
CA THR A 148 2.12 17.97 11.46
C THR A 148 2.80 18.17 10.11
N ALA A 149 3.43 19.33 9.89
CA ALA A 149 4.13 19.63 8.65
C ALA A 149 5.36 18.72 8.47
N SER A 150 6.10 18.48 9.56
CA SER A 150 7.25 17.57 9.60
C SER A 150 6.81 16.14 9.30
N ALA A 151 5.72 15.66 9.90
CA ALA A 151 5.18 14.34 9.64
C ALA A 151 4.79 14.16 8.15
N ILE A 152 4.06 15.12 7.57
CA ILE A 152 3.69 15.08 6.14
C ILE A 152 4.93 15.13 5.24
N ALA A 153 5.93 15.96 5.57
CA ALA A 153 7.19 16.02 4.82
C ALA A 153 7.93 14.67 4.83
N VAL A 154 7.97 13.98 5.98
CA VAL A 154 8.56 12.63 6.08
C VAL A 154 7.75 11.61 5.26
N ILE A 155 6.40 11.66 5.30
CA ILE A 155 5.55 10.79 4.46
C ILE A 155 5.89 11.00 2.98
N VAL A 156 5.97 12.25 2.53
CA VAL A 156 6.32 12.58 1.13
C VAL A 156 7.71 12.08 0.78
N LEU A 157 8.70 12.27 1.66
CA LEU A 157 10.07 11.82 1.43
C LEU A 157 10.14 10.29 1.31
N LEU A 158 9.52 9.55 2.23
CA LEU A 158 9.47 8.09 2.17
C LEU A 158 8.69 7.58 0.95
N THR A 159 7.61 8.27 0.56
CA THR A 159 6.85 7.97 -0.66
C THR A 159 7.74 8.13 -1.89
N LEU A 160 8.47 9.25 -2.00
CA LEU A 160 9.39 9.49 -3.12
C LEU A 160 10.53 8.46 -3.17
N MET A 161 11.05 8.06 -2.01
CA MET A 161 12.07 7.02 -1.91
C MET A 161 11.56 5.67 -2.43
N ASN A 162 10.35 5.28 -2.00
CA ASN A 162 9.70 4.03 -2.42
C ASN A 162 9.34 4.04 -3.92
N LEU A 163 8.83 5.17 -4.45
CA LEU A 163 8.51 5.33 -5.86
C LEU A 163 9.75 5.29 -6.76
N ARG A 164 10.86 5.93 -6.35
CA ARG A 164 12.13 5.89 -7.10
C ARG A 164 12.74 4.49 -7.13
N GLY A 165 12.33 3.62 -6.20
CA GLY A 165 12.86 2.28 -6.02
C GLY A 165 14.37 2.31 -5.85
N VAL A 166 14.82 3.10 -4.86
CA VAL A 166 16.21 3.09 -4.41
C VAL A 166 16.58 1.63 -4.19
N LYS A 167 17.59 1.12 -4.90
CA LYS A 167 18.04 -0.27 -4.76
C LYS A 167 18.25 -0.56 -3.28
N GLU A 168 17.31 -1.31 -2.69
CA GLU A 168 17.33 -1.66 -1.29
C GLU A 168 18.49 -2.62 -1.05
N SER A 169 19.67 -2.07 -0.78
CA SER A 169 20.70 -2.81 -0.06
C SER A 169 20.11 -3.05 1.33
N GLY A 170 19.43 -4.18 1.55
CA GLY A 170 18.79 -4.52 2.83
C GLY A 170 19.72 -4.38 4.04
N ARG A 171 21.05 -4.33 3.84
CA ARG A 171 22.04 -3.93 4.85
C ARG A 171 21.86 -2.50 5.38
N LEU A 172 21.60 -1.51 4.53
CA LEU A 172 21.46 -0.11 4.95
C LEU A 172 20.19 0.08 5.79
N PHE A 173 19.12 -0.61 5.42
CA PHE A 173 17.86 -0.65 6.17
C PHE A 173 17.99 -1.40 7.51
N ALA A 174 18.98 -2.29 7.65
CA ALA A 174 19.16 -3.07 8.87
C ALA A 174 19.88 -2.32 10.01
N VAL A 175 20.68 -1.30 9.69
CA VAL A 175 21.52 -0.60 10.67
C VAL A 175 20.68 0.10 11.75
N PRO A 176 19.65 0.92 11.43
CA PRO A 176 18.88 1.62 12.45
C PRO A 176 18.23 0.67 13.45
N THR A 177 17.63 -0.43 12.97
CA THR A 177 16.97 -1.41 13.84
C THR A 177 17.94 -2.04 14.82
N TYR A 178 19.17 -2.38 14.39
CA TYR A 178 20.17 -2.92 15.30
C TYR A 178 20.68 -1.90 16.30
N VAL A 179 20.89 -0.65 15.88
CA VAL A 179 21.32 0.43 16.78
C VAL A 179 20.24 0.69 17.83
N PHE A 180 18.96 0.74 17.45
CA PHE A 180 17.85 0.91 18.37
C PHE A 180 17.76 -0.25 19.38
N VAL A 181 17.75 -1.50 18.90
CA VAL A 181 17.69 -2.67 19.79
C VAL A 181 18.87 -2.66 20.76
N ALA A 182 20.10 -2.47 20.27
CA ALA A 182 21.28 -2.41 21.12
C ALA A 182 21.23 -1.23 22.10
N GLY A 183 20.75 -0.06 21.67
CA GLY A 183 20.59 1.12 22.50
C GLY A 183 19.58 0.93 23.63
N VAL A 184 18.43 0.29 23.36
CA VAL A 184 17.45 -0.05 24.40
C VAL A 184 17.99 -1.09 25.37
N PHE A 185 18.70 -2.12 24.90
CA PHE A 185 19.34 -3.07 25.80
C PHE A 185 20.44 -2.43 26.65
N ALA A 186 21.22 -1.50 26.07
CA ALA A 186 22.20 -0.73 26.82
C ALA A 186 21.54 0.17 27.86
N LEU A 187 20.42 0.82 27.53
CA LEU A 187 19.61 1.60 28.45
C LEU A 187 19.11 0.75 29.62
N ILE A 188 18.55 -0.43 29.34
CA ILE A 188 18.05 -1.37 30.36
C ILE A 188 19.19 -1.86 31.25
N ALA A 189 20.31 -2.30 30.66
CA ALA A 189 21.44 -2.83 31.39
C ALA A 189 22.11 -1.75 32.26
N TRP A 190 22.33 -0.56 31.72
CA TRP A 190 22.95 0.55 32.44
C TRP A 190 22.03 1.12 33.53
N GLY A 191 20.74 1.29 33.24
CA GLY A 191 19.76 1.72 34.24
C GLY A 191 19.63 0.70 35.39
N ALA A 192 19.60 -0.60 35.08
CA ALA A 192 19.61 -1.64 36.11
C ALA A 192 20.91 -1.63 36.93
N PHE A 193 22.06 -1.40 36.31
CA PHE A 193 23.33 -1.27 37.02
C PHE A 193 23.35 -0.05 37.96
N ARG A 194 22.89 1.11 37.49
CA ARG A 194 22.79 2.32 38.33
C ARG A 194 21.85 2.14 39.51
N GLY A 195 20.66 1.58 39.27
CA GLY A 195 19.66 1.37 40.32
C GLY A 195 20.05 0.28 41.33
N LEU A 196 20.55 -0.88 40.86
CA LEU A 196 20.77 -2.05 41.72
C LEU A 196 22.19 -2.11 42.33
N VAL A 197 23.20 -1.59 41.63
CA VAL A 197 24.62 -1.70 42.06
C VAL A 197 25.13 -0.39 42.63
N LEU A 198 24.90 0.73 41.96
CA LEU A 198 25.36 2.06 42.43
C LEU A 198 24.43 2.66 43.50
N GLY A 199 23.16 2.22 43.56
CA GLY A 199 22.16 2.79 44.46
C GLY A 199 21.72 4.20 44.06
N ASP A 200 21.95 4.60 42.81
CA ASP A 200 21.60 5.93 42.29
C ASP A 200 20.07 6.08 42.17
N THR A 201 19.55 7.19 42.69
CA THR A 201 18.16 7.60 42.45
C THR A 201 18.04 8.32 41.10
N MET A 202 17.81 7.54 40.04
CA MET A 202 17.54 8.09 38.72
C MET A 202 16.16 8.79 38.74
N ARG A 203 16.09 10.04 38.26
CA ARG A 203 14.83 10.81 38.19
C ARG A 203 14.54 11.23 36.76
N ALA A 204 13.34 10.92 36.29
CA ALA A 204 12.85 11.39 35.00
C ALA A 204 12.52 12.90 35.06
N PRO A 205 12.53 13.62 33.91
CA PRO A 205 12.14 15.03 33.86
C PRO A 205 10.73 15.33 34.39
N THR A 206 9.85 14.32 34.40
CA THR A 206 8.46 14.41 34.86
C THR A 206 8.23 13.87 36.27
N ALA A 207 9.29 13.42 36.96
CA ALA A 207 9.18 12.78 38.27
C ALA A 207 8.63 13.69 39.36
N ASP A 208 8.76 15.02 39.16
CA ASP A 208 8.28 16.04 40.09
C ASP A 208 6.87 16.56 39.74
N LEU A 209 6.26 16.06 38.65
CA LEU A 209 4.91 16.44 38.26
C LEU A 209 3.89 15.57 38.98
N GLU A 210 2.84 16.22 39.49
CA GLU A 210 1.71 15.53 40.10
C GLU A 210 0.61 15.29 39.07
N ILE A 211 -0.08 14.15 39.16
CA ILE A 211 -1.24 13.85 38.32
C ILE A 211 -2.51 14.25 39.08
N ARG A 212 -3.32 15.12 38.50
CA ARG A 212 -4.70 15.33 38.95
C ARG A 212 -5.54 14.12 38.50
N PRO A 213 -5.98 13.23 39.40
CA PRO A 213 -6.81 12.10 39.00
C PRO A 213 -8.16 12.63 38.50
N GLU A 214 -8.57 12.20 37.31
CA GLU A 214 -9.88 12.54 36.76
C GLU A 214 -11.00 11.91 37.61
N HIS A 215 -10.73 10.71 38.15
CA HIS A 215 -11.65 9.96 39.00
C HIS A 215 -10.94 9.51 40.29
N GLN A 216 -11.34 10.06 41.43
CA GLN A 216 -10.84 9.64 42.74
C GLN A 216 -11.56 8.40 43.25
N GLY A 217 -10.82 7.47 43.87
CA GLY A 217 -11.42 6.32 44.56
C GLY A 217 -12.00 5.22 43.66
N LEU A 218 -11.46 5.04 42.45
CA LEU A 218 -11.84 3.94 41.56
C LEU A 218 -11.58 2.58 42.24
N ALA A 219 -12.65 1.90 42.64
CA ALA A 219 -12.60 0.59 43.30
C ALA A 219 -13.52 -0.43 42.61
N GLY A 220 -13.29 -1.71 42.87
CA GLY A 220 -14.12 -2.80 42.36
C GLY A 220 -14.12 -2.88 40.83
N LEU A 221 -15.30 -2.88 40.22
CA LEU A 221 -15.47 -3.05 38.78
C LEU A 221 -14.82 -1.93 37.95
N ALA A 222 -14.80 -0.70 38.45
CA ALA A 222 -14.23 0.43 37.75
C ALA A 222 -12.70 0.31 37.61
N LEU A 223 -12.02 -0.16 38.66
CA LEU A 223 -10.59 -0.48 38.61
C LEU A 223 -10.32 -1.63 37.64
N CYS A 224 -11.10 -2.72 37.69
CA CYS A 224 -10.97 -3.82 36.73
C CYS A 224 -11.10 -3.34 35.28
N PHE A 225 -12.06 -2.45 35.01
CA PHE A 225 -12.26 -1.87 33.68
C PHE A 225 -11.07 -1.01 33.24
N LEU A 226 -10.53 -0.19 34.13
CA LEU A 226 -9.32 0.61 33.86
C LEU A 226 -8.12 -0.29 33.53
N LEU A 227 -7.90 -1.35 34.32
CA LEU A 227 -6.81 -2.30 34.08
C LEU A 227 -6.97 -3.01 32.73
N LEU A 228 -8.19 -3.38 32.35
CA LEU A 228 -8.49 -3.93 31.03
C LEU A 228 -8.24 -2.91 29.90
N ARG A 229 -8.61 -1.64 30.08
CA ARG A 229 -8.33 -0.56 29.13
C ARG A 229 -6.82 -0.35 28.97
N ALA A 230 -6.07 -0.33 30.08
CA ALA A 230 -4.61 -0.17 30.07
C ALA A 230 -3.91 -1.37 29.42
N PHE A 231 -4.36 -2.59 29.73
CA PHE A 231 -3.92 -3.81 29.05
C PHE A 231 -4.18 -3.76 27.56
N SER A 232 -5.38 -3.37 27.14
CA SER A 232 -5.74 -3.19 25.74
C SER A 232 -4.87 -2.15 25.03
N SER A 233 -4.51 -1.03 25.68
CA SER A 233 -3.57 -0.06 25.12
C SER A 233 -2.15 -0.63 25.00
N GLY A 234 -1.66 -1.32 26.03
CA GLY A 234 -0.35 -1.98 26.00
C GLY A 234 -0.23 -3.07 24.94
N CYS A 235 -1.36 -3.65 24.50
CA CYS A 235 -1.38 -4.60 23.40
C CYS A 235 -0.97 -3.97 22.04
N ALA A 236 -0.86 -2.64 21.95
CA ALA A 236 -0.21 -1.98 20.82
C ALA A 236 1.27 -2.38 20.64
N ALA A 237 1.88 -3.09 21.60
CA ALA A 237 3.21 -3.69 21.41
C ALA A 237 3.20 -4.90 20.45
N LEU A 238 2.05 -5.54 20.21
CA LEU A 238 1.92 -6.74 19.36
C LEU A 238 1.75 -6.42 17.86
N THR A 239 1.70 -5.15 17.53
CA THR A 239 1.48 -4.66 16.19
C THR A 239 2.68 -4.97 15.30
N GLY A 240 2.48 -5.21 14.01
CA GLY A 240 3.59 -5.55 13.10
C GLY A 240 4.13 -6.99 13.17
N VAL A 241 3.63 -7.84 14.08
CA VAL A 241 3.95 -9.29 14.07
C VAL A 241 3.57 -9.93 12.72
N GLU A 242 2.50 -9.42 12.11
CA GLU A 242 1.98 -9.84 10.81
C GLU A 242 2.88 -9.49 9.61
N ALA A 243 3.72 -8.46 9.73
CA ALA A 243 4.66 -8.08 8.67
C ALA A 243 5.60 -9.25 8.31
N ILE A 244 6.01 -10.03 9.32
CA ILE A 244 6.86 -11.20 9.11
C ILE A 244 6.09 -12.35 8.45
N SER A 245 4.81 -12.54 8.76
CA SER A 245 3.98 -13.56 8.09
C SER A 245 3.67 -13.22 6.63
N ASN A 246 3.49 -11.94 6.32
CA ASN A 246 3.26 -11.47 4.96
C ASN A 246 4.55 -11.52 4.14
N GLY A 247 5.70 -11.30 4.79
CA GLY A 247 7.04 -11.32 4.20
C GLY A 247 7.66 -12.70 3.96
N VAL A 248 6.99 -13.81 4.27
CA VAL A 248 7.55 -15.18 4.14
C VAL A 248 8.20 -15.45 2.76
N PRO A 249 7.63 -15.03 1.62
CA PRO A 249 8.21 -15.27 0.31
C PRO A 249 9.61 -14.65 0.10
N ALA A 250 9.96 -13.59 0.84
CA ALA A 250 11.24 -12.89 0.74
C ALA A 250 12.38 -13.59 1.50
N PHE A 251 12.08 -14.54 2.38
CA PHE A 251 13.10 -15.28 3.12
C PHE A 251 13.85 -16.27 2.22
N ARG A 252 15.15 -16.45 2.47
CA ARG A 252 15.94 -17.53 1.87
C ARG A 252 15.40 -18.90 2.29
N LYS A 253 15.43 -19.89 1.37
CA LYS A 253 15.03 -21.28 1.67
C LYS A 253 15.91 -21.87 2.81
N PRO A 254 15.34 -22.63 3.77
CA PRO A 254 13.92 -22.96 3.95
C PRO A 254 13.10 -21.79 4.53
N LYS A 255 12.13 -21.27 3.75
CA LYS A 255 11.46 -19.97 4.01
C LYS A 255 10.66 -19.96 5.33
N SER A 256 9.75 -20.92 5.47
CA SER A 256 8.85 -21.02 6.63
C SER A 256 9.58 -21.24 7.96
N ARG A 257 10.67 -22.03 7.95
CA ARG A 257 11.50 -22.25 9.15
C ARG A 257 12.22 -20.97 9.56
N ASN A 258 12.79 -20.26 8.59
CA ASN A 258 13.49 -19.00 8.85
C ASN A 258 12.54 -17.91 9.33
N ALA A 259 11.36 -17.77 8.74
CA ALA A 259 10.33 -16.84 9.21
C ALA A 259 9.87 -17.18 10.65
N ALA A 260 9.58 -18.46 10.93
CA ALA A 260 9.15 -18.90 12.27
C ALA A 260 10.22 -18.73 13.37
N THR A 261 11.51 -18.80 13.03
CA THR A 261 12.58 -18.48 13.99
C THR A 261 12.70 -16.97 14.19
N THR A 262 12.51 -16.19 13.13
CA THR A 262 12.58 -14.73 13.17
C THR A 262 11.45 -14.15 14.03
N LEU A 263 10.22 -14.66 13.89
CA LEU A 263 9.07 -14.34 14.76
C LEU A 263 9.39 -14.60 16.25
N ALA A 264 10.03 -15.73 16.56
CA ALA A 264 10.37 -16.08 17.94
C ALA A 264 11.43 -15.15 18.54
N LEU A 265 12.45 -14.79 17.75
CA LEU A 265 13.49 -13.85 18.18
C LEU A 265 12.91 -12.45 18.38
N MET A 266 12.12 -11.96 17.42
CA MET A 266 11.45 -10.68 17.52
C MET A 266 10.56 -10.61 18.77
N GLY A 267 9.69 -11.61 19.00
CA GLY A 267 8.82 -11.63 20.17
C GLY A 267 9.58 -11.65 21.50
N GLY A 268 10.71 -12.37 21.57
CA GLY A 268 11.57 -12.38 22.75
C GLY A 268 12.26 -11.03 23.00
N LEU A 269 12.79 -10.39 21.95
CA LEU A 269 13.41 -9.08 22.04
C LEU A 269 12.37 -8.01 22.45
N ALA A 270 11.22 -7.97 21.76
CA ALA A 270 10.15 -7.02 22.04
C ALA A 270 9.61 -7.16 23.46
N ALA A 271 9.35 -8.39 23.94
CA ALA A 271 8.89 -8.62 25.30
C ALA A 271 9.91 -8.17 26.36
N THR A 272 11.20 -8.44 26.13
CA THR A 272 12.27 -8.03 27.06
C THR A 272 12.42 -6.51 27.10
N MET A 273 12.41 -5.86 25.94
CA MET A 273 12.50 -4.40 25.85
C MET A 273 11.27 -3.74 26.48
N PHE A 274 10.06 -4.24 26.21
CA PHE A 274 8.81 -3.70 26.76
C PHE A 274 8.78 -3.77 28.29
N CYS A 275 9.11 -4.93 28.87
CA CYS A 275 9.22 -5.08 30.32
C CYS A 275 10.33 -4.20 30.91
N GLY A 276 11.49 -4.11 30.25
CA GLY A 276 12.62 -3.31 30.72
C GLY A 276 12.31 -1.82 30.74
N ILE A 277 11.64 -1.29 29.71
CA ILE A 277 11.22 0.12 29.67
C ILE A 277 10.17 0.40 30.74
N ILE A 278 9.16 -0.47 30.94
CA ILE A 278 8.18 -0.29 32.02
C ILE A 278 8.86 -0.31 33.40
N ALA A 279 9.75 -1.26 33.64
CA ALA A 279 10.47 -1.35 34.90
C ALA A 279 11.30 -0.09 35.18
N LEU A 280 12.04 0.41 34.18
CA LEU A 280 12.81 1.65 34.32
C LEU A 280 11.92 2.89 34.44
N ALA A 281 10.79 2.96 33.73
CA ALA A 281 9.84 4.07 33.84
C ALA A 281 9.29 4.19 35.26
N LEU A 282 8.95 3.06 35.90
CA LEU A 282 8.53 3.03 37.31
C LEU A 282 9.69 3.41 38.24
N ALA A 283 10.90 2.89 38.00
CA ALA A 283 12.06 3.18 38.84
C ALA A 283 12.53 4.64 38.75
N THR A 284 12.28 5.30 37.63
CA THR A 284 12.66 6.70 37.38
C THR A 284 11.55 7.70 37.71
N GLY A 285 10.36 7.23 38.06
CA GLY A 285 9.20 8.08 38.37
C GLY A 285 8.60 8.77 37.15
N VAL A 286 8.61 8.14 35.98
CA VAL A 286 7.98 8.72 34.77
C VAL A 286 6.49 8.93 34.98
N THR A 287 6.04 10.15 34.72
CA THR A 287 4.63 10.56 34.81
C THR A 287 4.10 10.93 33.44
N MET A 288 2.96 10.34 33.07
CA MET A 288 2.27 10.56 31.79
C MET A 288 0.80 10.91 32.06
N ALA A 289 0.20 11.74 31.21
CA ALA A 289 -1.24 12.02 31.24
C ALA A 289 -1.86 12.06 29.84
N GLU A 290 -3.18 11.83 29.76
CA GLU A 290 -3.96 11.90 28.52
C GLU A 290 -4.14 13.36 28.06
N HIS A 291 -4.39 14.29 28.98
CA HIS A 291 -4.46 15.73 28.71
C HIS A 291 -3.36 16.48 29.49
N PRO A 292 -2.09 16.40 29.06
CA PRO A 292 -0.95 16.87 29.85
C PRO A 292 -1.03 18.34 30.25
N ALA A 293 -1.62 19.19 29.41
CA ALA A 293 -1.79 20.61 29.71
C ALA A 293 -2.68 20.91 30.94
N GLN A 294 -3.58 19.98 31.31
CA GLN A 294 -4.58 20.14 32.37
C GLN A 294 -4.36 19.18 33.54
N ASP A 295 -3.95 17.95 33.23
CA ASP A 295 -3.87 16.84 34.18
C ASP A 295 -2.52 16.80 34.91
N LEU A 296 -1.46 17.36 34.31
CA LEU A 296 -0.15 17.46 34.96
C LEU A 296 -0.03 18.79 35.70
N LEU A 297 0.31 18.69 36.98
CA LEU A 297 0.49 19.83 37.86
C LEU A 297 1.97 20.01 38.20
N ARG A 298 2.44 21.25 38.20
CA ARG A 298 3.70 21.67 38.79
C ARG A 298 3.37 22.63 39.93
N ASP A 299 3.75 22.25 41.15
CA ASP A 299 3.45 23.02 42.37
C ASP A 299 1.96 23.33 42.57
N GLY A 300 1.08 22.40 42.17
CA GLY A 300 -0.38 22.52 42.29
C GLY A 300 -1.09 23.20 41.11
N GLU A 301 -0.35 23.82 40.18
CA GLU A 301 -0.90 24.50 39.01
C GLU A 301 -0.71 23.69 37.72
N PRO A 302 -1.67 23.67 36.78
CA PRO A 302 -1.51 22.99 35.50
C PRO A 302 -0.33 23.53 34.70
N VAL A 303 0.47 22.63 34.12
CA VAL A 303 1.66 22.97 33.32
C VAL A 303 1.33 23.79 32.06
N GLY A 304 0.06 23.82 31.64
CA GLY A 304 -0.46 24.71 30.58
C GLY A 304 -0.26 24.18 29.16
N THR A 305 -0.85 24.88 28.18
CA THR A 305 -0.90 24.46 26.77
C THR A 305 0.44 24.52 26.04
N GLY A 306 1.45 25.17 26.63
CA GLY A 306 2.81 25.23 26.09
C GLY A 306 3.65 23.99 26.44
N TYR A 307 3.18 23.14 27.35
CA TYR A 307 3.90 21.94 27.75
C TYR A 307 3.76 20.83 26.70
N VAL A 308 4.88 20.22 26.33
CA VAL A 308 4.95 19.10 25.40
C VAL A 308 5.41 17.87 26.17
N GLN A 309 4.58 16.83 26.19
CA GLN A 309 4.89 15.58 26.87
C GLN A 309 5.80 14.72 25.99
N ASP A 310 7.02 14.47 26.47
CA ASP A 310 7.97 13.61 25.79
C ASP A 310 7.59 12.12 25.86
N PRO A 311 7.99 11.29 24.88
CA PRO A 311 7.80 9.84 24.95
C PRO A 311 8.49 9.21 26.17
N VAL A 312 7.89 8.15 26.73
CA VAL A 312 8.45 7.44 27.90
C VAL A 312 9.88 6.97 27.68
N ILE A 313 10.21 6.47 26.48
CA ILE A 313 11.58 6.04 26.17
C ILE A 313 12.59 7.20 26.23
N SER A 314 12.22 8.40 25.80
CA SER A 314 13.07 9.60 25.90
C SER A 314 13.23 10.01 27.36
N GLN A 315 12.16 10.03 28.15
CA GLN A 315 12.23 10.39 29.58
C GLN A 315 13.10 9.42 30.39
N VAL A 316 12.96 8.11 30.15
CA VAL A 316 13.82 7.08 30.78
C VAL A 316 15.27 7.25 30.31
N ALA A 317 15.50 7.54 29.04
CA ALA A 317 16.85 7.76 28.52
C ALA A 317 17.52 9.00 29.15
N ALA A 318 16.78 10.09 29.31
CA ALA A 318 17.26 11.29 30.01
C ALA A 318 17.60 10.99 31.48
N ALA A 319 16.78 10.21 32.18
CA ALA A 319 17.04 9.82 33.57
C ALA A 319 18.28 8.93 33.72
N VAL A 320 18.50 8.00 32.80
CA VAL A 320 19.55 6.98 32.89
C VAL A 320 20.89 7.49 32.37
N PHE A 321 20.90 8.10 31.17
CA PHE A 321 22.12 8.58 30.50
C PHE A 321 22.43 10.05 30.76
N GLY A 322 21.47 10.81 31.30
CA GLY A 322 21.54 12.26 31.39
C GLY A 322 20.91 12.92 30.17
N ASP A 323 20.21 14.01 30.42
CA ASP A 323 19.58 14.82 29.38
C ASP A 323 20.62 15.40 28.41
N HIS A 324 20.27 15.47 27.13
CA HIS A 324 21.15 15.90 26.03
C HIS A 324 22.51 15.18 25.91
N SER A 325 22.70 14.05 26.59
CA SER A 325 23.92 13.26 26.49
C SER A 325 24.07 12.62 25.10
N VAL A 326 25.30 12.30 24.69
CA VAL A 326 25.55 11.60 23.42
C VAL A 326 24.75 10.27 23.32
N PRO A 327 24.70 9.41 24.36
CA PRO A 327 23.87 8.20 24.32
C PRO A 327 22.37 8.49 24.19
N PHE A 328 21.87 9.55 24.84
CA PHE A 328 20.47 9.99 24.71
C PHE A 328 20.14 10.39 23.26
N LEU A 329 20.95 11.27 22.65
CA LEU A 329 20.73 11.74 21.27
C LEU A 329 20.82 10.59 20.26
N LEU A 330 21.78 9.67 20.45
CA LEU A 330 21.90 8.49 19.61
C LEU A 330 20.67 7.58 19.71
N LEU A 331 20.14 7.36 20.92
CA LEU A 331 18.95 6.55 21.13
C LEU A 331 17.71 7.23 20.53
N ALA A 332 17.51 8.53 20.75
CA ALA A 332 16.38 9.29 20.19
C ALA A 332 16.39 9.25 18.65
N ALA A 333 17.55 9.48 18.03
CA ALA A 333 17.71 9.40 16.58
C ALA A 333 17.47 7.96 16.06
N ALA A 334 17.97 6.94 16.75
CA ALA A 334 17.75 5.55 16.37
C ALA A 334 16.27 5.15 16.47
N THR A 335 15.57 5.58 17.52
CA THR A 335 14.14 5.35 17.71
C THR A 335 13.33 6.00 16.58
N ALA A 336 13.59 7.27 16.27
CA ALA A 336 12.91 7.98 15.18
C ALA A 336 13.16 7.30 13.82
N LEU A 337 14.41 6.93 13.52
CA LEU A 337 14.75 6.24 12.27
C LEU A 337 14.08 4.88 12.15
N VAL A 338 13.99 4.11 13.23
CA VAL A 338 13.34 2.80 13.22
C VAL A 338 11.82 2.92 13.08
N LEU A 339 11.20 3.95 13.64
CA LEU A 339 9.79 4.27 13.41
C LEU A 339 9.53 4.71 11.96
N PHE A 340 10.39 5.55 11.38
CA PHE A 340 10.28 5.87 9.94
C PHE A 340 10.49 4.63 9.05
N LEU A 341 11.36 3.71 9.47
CA LEU A 341 11.56 2.43 8.81
C LEU A 341 10.36 1.49 8.95
N ALA A 342 9.65 1.53 10.08
CA ALA A 342 8.43 0.78 10.29
C ALA A 342 7.36 1.17 9.25
N ALA A 343 7.21 2.46 8.92
CA ALA A 343 6.31 2.88 7.85
C ALA A 343 6.64 2.25 6.48
N ASN A 344 7.91 1.86 6.24
CA ASN A 344 8.33 1.17 5.02
C ASN A 344 7.76 -0.26 4.89
N THR A 345 7.37 -0.90 6.00
CA THR A 345 6.71 -2.22 5.94
C THR A 345 5.35 -2.11 5.25
N ALA A 346 4.59 -1.04 5.52
CA ALA A 346 3.30 -0.78 4.90
C ALA A 346 3.43 -0.39 3.41
N TYR A 347 4.44 0.41 3.03
CA TYR A 347 4.71 0.72 1.62
C TYR A 347 5.02 -0.52 0.77
N ASN A 348 5.56 -1.57 1.38
CA ASN A 348 5.79 -2.86 0.73
C ASN A 348 4.58 -3.82 0.85
N GLY A 349 3.91 -3.83 2.00
CA GLY A 349 2.81 -4.74 2.31
C GLY A 349 1.50 -4.37 1.61
N PHE A 350 1.14 -3.10 1.54
CA PHE A 350 -0.12 -2.64 0.97
C PHE A 350 -0.24 -2.97 -0.52
N PRO A 351 0.75 -2.67 -1.40
CA PRO A 351 0.64 -3.04 -2.82
C PRO A 351 0.68 -4.57 -3.02
N LEU A 352 1.39 -5.30 -2.17
CA LEU A 352 1.43 -6.77 -2.21
C LEU A 352 0.04 -7.35 -1.93
N LEU A 353 -0.61 -6.94 -0.84
CA LEU A 353 -1.97 -7.35 -0.52
C LEU A 353 -2.94 -6.92 -1.62
N GLY A 354 -2.80 -5.70 -2.12
CA GLY A 354 -3.60 -5.18 -3.24
C GLY A 354 -3.50 -6.06 -4.49
N SER A 355 -2.32 -6.59 -4.80
CA SER A 355 -2.13 -7.50 -5.93
C SER A 355 -2.82 -8.86 -5.73
N ILE A 356 -2.82 -9.39 -4.51
CA ILE A 356 -3.51 -10.65 -4.16
C ILE A 356 -5.02 -10.44 -4.24
N LEU A 357 -5.55 -9.35 -3.68
CA LEU A 357 -6.97 -9.02 -3.75
C LEU A 357 -7.43 -8.76 -5.19
N ALA A 358 -6.57 -8.19 -6.04
CA ALA A 358 -6.86 -8.02 -7.46
C ALA A 358 -6.91 -9.37 -8.21
N GLN A 359 -6.10 -10.36 -7.85
CA GLN A 359 -6.21 -11.74 -8.37
C GLN A 359 -7.56 -12.35 -8.00
N ASP A 360 -7.99 -12.15 -6.76
CA ASP A 360 -9.27 -12.64 -6.24
C ASP A 360 -10.48 -11.80 -6.70
N ARG A 361 -10.28 -10.84 -7.63
CA ARG A 361 -11.33 -9.97 -8.20
C ARG A 361 -12.03 -9.07 -7.19
N TYR A 362 -11.37 -8.72 -6.08
CA TYR A 362 -11.84 -7.76 -5.09
C TYR A 362 -11.34 -6.33 -5.33
N LEU A 363 -10.28 -6.16 -6.13
CA LEU A 363 -9.72 -4.86 -6.52
C LEU A 363 -9.58 -4.75 -8.05
N PRO A 364 -9.36 -3.52 -8.60
CA PRO A 364 -9.13 -3.33 -10.02
C PRO A 364 -8.05 -4.25 -10.58
N ARG A 365 -8.34 -4.96 -11.69
CA ARG A 365 -7.42 -5.94 -12.30
C ARG A 365 -6.05 -5.34 -12.67
N GLN A 366 -5.96 -4.03 -12.83
CA GLN A 366 -4.71 -3.30 -13.07
C GLN A 366 -3.69 -3.50 -11.94
N LEU A 367 -4.15 -3.61 -10.69
CA LEU A 367 -3.29 -3.80 -9.50
C LEU A 367 -2.66 -5.20 -9.44
N HIS A 368 -3.14 -6.17 -10.22
CA HIS A 368 -2.57 -7.51 -10.29
C HIS A 368 -1.18 -7.54 -10.96
N THR A 369 -0.88 -6.58 -11.86
CA THR A 369 0.35 -6.61 -12.66
C THR A 369 1.59 -6.28 -11.83
N ARG A 370 2.10 -7.28 -11.11
CA ARG A 370 3.24 -7.21 -10.18
C ARG A 370 4.55 -6.72 -10.81
N GLY A 371 4.70 -6.86 -12.12
CA GLY A 371 5.86 -6.41 -12.89
C GLY A 371 5.76 -4.97 -13.41
N ASP A 372 4.61 -4.33 -13.31
CA ASP A 372 4.43 -2.95 -13.77
C ASP A 372 4.61 -2.00 -12.59
N ARG A 373 5.67 -1.17 -12.63
CA ARG A 373 5.97 -0.16 -11.61
C ARG A 373 4.74 0.71 -11.33
N LEU A 374 3.87 0.87 -12.32
CA LEU A 374 2.60 1.60 -12.25
C LEU A 374 1.61 1.05 -11.20
N ALA A 375 1.36 -0.26 -11.17
CA ALA A 375 0.40 -0.86 -10.23
C ALA A 375 0.89 -0.73 -8.78
N PHE A 376 2.18 -1.00 -8.58
CA PHE A 376 2.84 -0.84 -7.28
C PHE A 376 2.85 0.63 -6.82
N SER A 377 3.10 1.56 -7.74
CA SER A 377 3.13 3.01 -7.47
C SER A 377 1.76 3.58 -7.12
N ASN A 378 0.70 3.15 -7.80
CA ASN A 378 -0.66 3.61 -7.47
C ASN A 378 -1.05 3.19 -6.05
N GLY A 379 -0.67 1.97 -5.62
CA GLY A 379 -0.85 1.51 -4.24
C GLY A 379 -0.10 2.39 -3.23
N ILE A 380 1.18 2.69 -3.50
CA ILE A 380 2.00 3.57 -2.64
C ILE A 380 1.40 4.98 -2.51
N VAL A 381 0.96 5.58 -3.62
CA VAL A 381 0.38 6.94 -3.62
C VAL A 381 -0.95 6.97 -2.88
N LEU A 382 -1.80 5.97 -3.08
CA LEU A 382 -3.07 5.86 -2.34
C LEU A 382 -2.83 5.73 -0.83
N LEU A 383 -1.89 4.86 -0.44
CA LEU A 383 -1.48 4.68 0.95
C LEU A 383 -0.96 5.99 1.56
N ALA A 384 -0.04 6.66 0.88
CA ALA A 384 0.55 7.92 1.33
C ALA A 384 -0.50 9.03 1.48
N GLY A 385 -1.44 9.13 0.52
CA GLY A 385 -2.53 10.10 0.57
C GLY A 385 -3.48 9.87 1.74
N ALA A 386 -3.88 8.62 1.98
CA ALA A 386 -4.73 8.26 3.11
C ALA A 386 -4.02 8.48 4.46
N ALA A 387 -2.74 8.10 4.58
CA ALA A 387 -1.96 8.31 5.79
C ALA A 387 -1.73 9.81 6.07
N ALA A 388 -1.40 10.61 5.05
CA ALA A 388 -1.24 12.05 5.20
C ALA A 388 -2.55 12.74 5.62
N ALA A 389 -3.70 12.30 5.08
CA ALA A 389 -5.01 12.81 5.48
C ALA A 389 -5.32 12.50 6.95
N LEU A 390 -5.03 11.29 7.43
CA LEU A 390 -5.20 10.95 8.85
C LEU A 390 -4.23 11.72 9.75
N VAL A 391 -2.95 11.82 9.38
CA VAL A 391 -1.97 12.61 10.14
C VAL A 391 -2.38 14.08 10.23
N TYR A 392 -2.90 14.65 9.14
CA TYR A 392 -3.44 16.01 9.15
C TYR A 392 -4.67 16.14 10.06
N ALA A 393 -5.64 15.24 9.94
CA ALA A 393 -6.89 15.27 10.71
C ALA A 393 -6.66 15.11 12.23
N TYR A 394 -5.67 14.32 12.62
CA TYR A 394 -5.33 14.07 14.03
C TYR A 394 -4.15 14.93 14.53
N GLY A 395 -3.66 15.89 13.74
CA GLY A 395 -2.56 16.77 14.15
C GLY A 395 -1.24 16.05 14.45
N ALA A 396 -1.01 14.89 13.83
CA ALA A 396 0.11 13.99 14.13
C ALA A 396 0.18 13.54 15.60
N ASP A 397 -0.96 13.41 16.29
CA ASP A 397 -1.07 12.82 17.62
C ASP A 397 -0.95 11.29 17.54
N SER A 398 0.16 10.74 18.03
CA SER A 398 0.40 9.30 17.95
C SER A 398 -0.58 8.51 18.83
N THR A 399 -0.91 8.99 20.03
CA THR A 399 -1.82 8.31 20.96
C THR A 399 -3.21 8.11 20.35
N ARG A 400 -3.80 9.15 19.75
CA ARG A 400 -5.10 9.02 19.08
C ARG A 400 -5.04 8.06 17.88
N LEU A 401 -3.96 8.09 17.11
CA LEU A 401 -3.76 7.20 15.96
C LEU A 401 -3.54 5.74 16.39
N ILE A 402 -2.82 5.49 17.49
CA ILE A 402 -2.59 4.14 18.05
C ILE A 402 -3.92 3.50 18.47
N GLN A 403 -4.84 4.27 19.03
CA GLN A 403 -6.15 3.73 19.42
C GLN A 403 -6.96 3.21 18.23
N LEU A 404 -6.85 3.85 17.06
CA LEU A 404 -7.47 3.39 15.80
C LEU A 404 -6.84 2.08 15.31
N TYR A 405 -5.51 1.99 15.43
CA TYR A 405 -4.68 0.92 14.90
C TYR A 405 -4.99 -0.43 15.55
N ILE A 406 -5.17 -0.45 16.88
CA ILE A 406 -5.41 -1.68 17.65
C ILE A 406 -6.65 -2.45 17.13
N VAL A 407 -7.71 -1.77 16.69
CA VAL A 407 -8.94 -2.43 16.24
C VAL A 407 -8.69 -3.34 15.03
N GLY A 408 -8.00 -2.83 14.01
CA GLY A 408 -7.76 -3.56 12.75
C GLY A 408 -6.93 -4.83 12.98
N VAL A 409 -5.80 -4.70 13.68
CA VAL A 409 -4.94 -5.83 14.03
C VAL A 409 -5.69 -6.90 14.78
N PHE A 410 -6.46 -6.54 15.81
CA PHE A 410 -7.16 -7.53 16.62
C PHE A 410 -8.31 -8.22 15.87
N VAL A 411 -8.99 -7.53 14.95
CA VAL A 411 -9.96 -8.19 14.04
C VAL A 411 -9.25 -9.23 13.15
N SER A 412 -8.12 -8.85 12.53
CA SER A 412 -7.30 -9.76 11.72
C SER A 412 -6.85 -10.98 12.53
N PHE A 413 -6.29 -10.73 13.73
CA PHE A 413 -5.79 -11.76 14.62
C PHE A 413 -6.90 -12.71 15.02
N THR A 414 -8.03 -12.22 15.55
CA THR A 414 -9.14 -13.07 15.98
C THR A 414 -9.64 -13.96 14.85
N LEU A 415 -9.88 -13.41 13.66
CA LEU A 415 -10.35 -14.19 12.51
C LEU A 415 -9.30 -15.20 12.03
N SER A 416 -8.01 -14.83 11.99
CA SER A 416 -6.91 -15.73 11.63
C SER A 416 -6.78 -16.89 12.63
N GLN A 417 -6.81 -16.60 13.94
CA GLN A 417 -6.76 -17.60 15.00
C GLN A 417 -7.94 -18.57 14.91
N THR A 418 -9.17 -18.05 14.75
CA THR A 418 -10.37 -18.89 14.56
C THR A 418 -10.27 -19.74 13.29
N GLY A 419 -9.74 -19.18 12.19
CA GLY A 419 -9.46 -19.91 10.96
C GLY A 419 -8.49 -21.08 11.18
N MET A 420 -7.44 -20.87 11.96
CA MET A 420 -6.48 -21.92 12.30
C MET A 420 -7.06 -23.01 13.21
N VAL A 421 -7.96 -22.66 14.14
CA VAL A 421 -8.69 -23.67 14.92
C VAL A 421 -9.50 -24.58 13.98
N ARG A 422 -10.18 -24.01 12.98
CA ARG A 422 -10.93 -24.78 11.98
C ARG A 422 -10.01 -25.61 11.07
N HIS A 423 -8.85 -25.07 10.69
CA HIS A 423 -7.81 -25.78 9.96
C HIS A 423 -7.36 -27.05 10.70
N TRP A 424 -7.00 -26.95 11.99
CA TRP A 424 -6.57 -28.09 12.79
C TRP A 424 -7.69 -29.09 13.05
N ASN A 425 -8.94 -28.62 13.25
CA ASN A 425 -10.09 -29.51 13.39
C ASN A 425 -10.32 -30.35 12.12
N ARG A 426 -10.15 -29.75 10.93
CA ARG A 426 -10.23 -30.47 9.65
C ARG A 426 -9.13 -31.54 9.54
N LEU A 427 -7.88 -31.21 9.87
CA LEU A 427 -6.76 -32.17 9.82
C LEU A 427 -6.84 -33.26 10.89
N LEU A 428 -7.41 -32.99 12.06
CA LEU A 428 -7.61 -34.00 13.09
C LEU A 428 -8.67 -35.03 12.72
N ARG A 429 -9.62 -34.69 11.84
CA ARG A 429 -10.65 -35.61 11.34
C ARG A 429 -10.09 -36.69 10.40
N THR A 430 -8.95 -36.46 9.75
CA THR A 430 -8.36 -37.41 8.79
C THR A 430 -7.52 -38.52 9.46
N GLY A 431 -7.64 -38.71 10.79
CA GLY A 431 -6.99 -39.81 11.51
C GLY A 431 -5.45 -39.83 11.49
N PRO A 432 -4.74 -38.75 11.89
CA PRO A 432 -3.28 -38.72 11.85
C PRO A 432 -2.63 -39.60 12.94
N ASP A 433 -1.40 -40.07 12.68
CA ASP A 433 -0.56 -40.81 13.63
C ASP A 433 -0.51 -40.19 15.04
N ARG A 434 -0.34 -41.01 16.08
CA ARG A 434 -0.35 -40.58 17.50
C ARG A 434 0.56 -39.37 17.79
N ALA A 435 1.77 -39.35 17.24
CA ALA A 435 2.72 -38.24 17.43
C ALA A 435 2.28 -36.95 16.73
N ARG A 436 1.77 -37.05 15.50
CA ARG A 436 1.22 -35.92 14.73
C ARG A 436 -0.04 -35.38 15.39
N ARG A 437 -0.92 -36.27 15.87
CA ARG A 437 -2.13 -35.92 16.62
C ARG A 437 -1.82 -35.10 17.87
N ARG A 438 -0.84 -35.50 18.69
CA ARG A 438 -0.43 -34.73 19.89
C ARG A 438 0.08 -33.33 19.53
N ARG A 439 0.85 -33.20 18.45
CA ARG A 439 1.32 -31.89 17.95
C ARG A 439 0.16 -31.02 17.45
N MET A 440 -0.78 -31.59 16.71
CA MET A 440 -1.98 -30.90 16.22
C MET A 440 -2.89 -30.44 17.36
N LEU A 441 -3.08 -31.27 18.40
CA LEU A 441 -3.85 -30.91 19.58
C LEU A 441 -3.23 -29.73 20.35
N ARG A 442 -1.89 -29.74 20.54
CA ARG A 442 -1.18 -28.60 21.13
C ARG A 442 -1.33 -27.33 20.27
N SER A 443 -1.21 -27.47 18.96
CA SER A 443 -1.34 -26.37 18.00
C SER A 443 -2.75 -25.77 18.04
N ARG A 444 -3.78 -26.63 18.05
CA ARG A 444 -5.18 -26.23 18.26
C ARG A 444 -5.36 -25.51 19.59
N ALA A 445 -4.83 -26.03 20.70
CA ALA A 445 -4.98 -25.39 22.01
C ALA A 445 -4.37 -23.97 22.04
N ILE A 446 -3.19 -23.79 21.45
CA ILE A 446 -2.55 -22.47 21.32
C ILE A 446 -3.44 -21.51 20.51
N ASN A 447 -3.99 -21.95 19.39
CA ASN A 447 -4.83 -21.08 18.54
C ASN A 447 -6.20 -20.82 19.16
N THR A 448 -6.76 -21.76 19.92
CA THR A 448 -8.00 -21.53 20.68
C THR A 448 -7.76 -20.49 21.79
N LEU A 449 -6.65 -20.62 22.53
CA LEU A 449 -6.26 -19.62 23.53
C LEU A 449 -6.00 -18.26 22.88
N GLY A 450 -5.28 -18.24 21.75
CA GLY A 450 -5.04 -17.04 20.97
C GLY A 450 -6.33 -16.37 20.48
N ALA A 451 -7.28 -17.15 19.94
CA ALA A 451 -8.59 -16.65 19.51
C ALA A 451 -9.38 -16.05 20.69
N ALA A 452 -9.38 -16.71 21.85
CA ALA A 452 -10.06 -16.23 23.04
C ALA A 452 -9.43 -14.94 23.57
N LEU A 453 -8.10 -14.89 23.70
CA LEU A 453 -7.40 -13.72 24.23
C LEU A 453 -7.50 -12.52 23.26
N THR A 454 -7.27 -12.72 21.97
CA THR A 454 -7.41 -11.64 20.96
C THR A 454 -8.84 -11.17 20.83
N GLY A 455 -9.83 -12.08 20.89
CA GLY A 455 -11.25 -11.74 20.89
C GLY A 455 -11.68 -10.97 22.15
N LEU A 456 -11.13 -11.32 23.32
CA LEU A 456 -11.34 -10.56 24.55
C LEU A 456 -10.78 -9.14 24.43
N VAL A 457 -9.54 -9.00 23.94
CA VAL A 457 -8.94 -7.67 23.70
C VAL A 457 -9.78 -6.88 22.72
N LEU A 458 -10.21 -7.48 21.60
CA LEU A 458 -11.08 -6.83 20.63
C LEU A 458 -12.39 -6.34 21.27
N ALA A 459 -13.05 -7.17 22.08
CA ALA A 459 -14.27 -6.79 22.77
C ALA A 459 -14.03 -5.62 23.74
N VAL A 460 -12.95 -5.66 24.51
CA VAL A 460 -12.56 -4.58 25.43
C VAL A 460 -12.30 -3.28 24.65
N VAL A 461 -11.56 -3.32 23.54
CA VAL A 461 -11.30 -2.14 22.69
C VAL A 461 -12.61 -1.55 22.17
N LEU A 462 -13.50 -2.40 21.63
CA LEU A 462 -14.78 -1.97 21.06
C LEU A 462 -15.71 -1.35 22.10
N ILE A 463 -15.68 -1.82 23.35
CA ILE A 463 -16.50 -1.26 24.44
C ILE A 463 -15.88 0.03 25.00
N THR A 464 -14.57 0.03 25.24
CA THR A 464 -13.89 1.11 26.00
C THR A 464 -13.46 2.29 25.15
N LYS A 465 -13.08 2.04 23.89
CA LYS A 465 -12.46 3.04 23.00
C LYS A 465 -13.37 3.53 21.88
N PHE A 466 -14.64 3.10 21.86
CA PHE A 466 -15.59 3.53 20.83
C PHE A 466 -15.69 5.07 20.77
N GLU A 467 -15.87 5.71 21.92
CA GLU A 467 -15.98 7.17 22.03
C GLU A 467 -14.64 7.89 21.77
N HIS A 468 -13.51 7.22 22.01
CA HIS A 468 -12.16 7.77 21.84
C HIS A 468 -11.64 7.66 20.38
N GLY A 469 -12.50 7.22 19.44
CA GLY A 469 -12.21 7.26 18.02
C GLY A 469 -12.11 5.90 17.33
N ALA A 470 -12.20 4.78 18.05
CA ALA A 470 -12.15 3.43 17.46
C ALA A 470 -13.21 3.18 16.38
N TRP A 471 -14.30 3.95 16.36
CA TRP A 471 -15.32 3.91 15.30
C TRP A 471 -14.75 4.29 13.92
N VAL A 472 -13.73 5.14 13.84
CA VAL A 472 -13.17 5.60 12.56
C VAL A 472 -12.49 4.44 11.82
N SER A 473 -11.77 3.56 12.52
CA SER A 473 -11.18 2.37 11.89
C SER A 473 -12.25 1.38 11.43
N LEU A 474 -13.33 1.20 12.21
CA LEU A 474 -14.48 0.37 11.78
C LEU A 474 -15.16 0.94 10.52
N VAL A 475 -15.33 2.25 10.44
CA VAL A 475 -15.86 2.91 9.23
C VAL A 475 -14.90 2.72 8.05
N GLY A 476 -13.60 2.90 8.25
CA GLY A 476 -12.59 2.63 7.22
C GLY A 476 -12.66 1.19 6.71
N MET A 477 -12.77 0.22 7.62
CA MET A 477 -12.92 -1.20 7.28
C MET A 477 -14.22 -1.45 6.52
N ALA A 478 -15.34 -0.86 6.95
CA ALA A 478 -16.62 -0.97 6.26
C ALA A 478 -16.56 -0.39 4.84
N VAL A 479 -15.92 0.77 4.66
CA VAL A 479 -15.72 1.40 3.34
C VAL A 479 -14.91 0.49 2.42
N PHE A 480 -13.78 -0.04 2.89
CA PHE A 480 -12.98 -0.99 2.11
C PHE A 480 -13.75 -2.28 1.80
N TYR A 481 -14.46 -2.84 2.77
CA TYR A 481 -15.26 -4.05 2.61
C TYR A 481 -16.36 -3.86 1.55
N VAL A 482 -17.16 -2.80 1.66
CA VAL A 482 -18.25 -2.49 0.73
C VAL A 482 -17.69 -2.22 -0.67
N THR A 483 -16.60 -1.45 -0.79
CA THR A 483 -15.97 -1.15 -2.08
C THR A 483 -15.49 -2.42 -2.77
N MET A 484 -14.75 -3.27 -2.06
CA MET A 484 -14.27 -4.54 -2.61
C MET A 484 -15.42 -5.49 -2.98
N HIS A 485 -16.47 -5.53 -2.15
CA HIS A 485 -17.66 -6.34 -2.44
C HIS A 485 -18.40 -5.84 -3.68
N ALA A 486 -18.57 -4.52 -3.83
CA ALA A 486 -19.18 -3.90 -5.01
C ALA A 486 -18.39 -4.17 -6.29
N ILE A 487 -17.05 -4.08 -6.24
CA ILE A 487 -16.17 -4.43 -7.35
C ILE A 487 -16.36 -5.90 -7.75
N ARG A 488 -16.41 -6.80 -6.75
CA ARG A 488 -16.59 -8.23 -7.01
C ARG A 488 -17.93 -8.52 -7.68
N ILE A 489 -19.02 -7.95 -7.17
CA ILE A 489 -20.36 -8.08 -7.76
C ILE A 489 -20.36 -7.55 -9.20
N HIS A 490 -19.76 -6.39 -9.44
CA HIS A 490 -19.67 -5.83 -10.79
C HIS A 490 -18.92 -6.77 -11.75
N TYR A 491 -17.78 -7.34 -11.32
CA TYR A 491 -17.04 -8.28 -12.16
C TYR A 491 -17.75 -9.61 -12.37
N ASP A 492 -18.47 -10.12 -11.38
CA ASP A 492 -19.26 -11.34 -11.55
C ASP A 492 -20.43 -11.09 -12.51
N ARG A 493 -21.14 -9.95 -12.41
CA ARG A 493 -22.17 -9.55 -13.40
C ARG A 493 -21.62 -9.41 -14.81
N VAL A 494 -20.48 -8.74 -14.99
CA VAL A 494 -19.84 -8.60 -16.30
C VAL A 494 -19.37 -9.96 -16.83
N ALA A 495 -18.89 -10.86 -15.97
CA ALA A 495 -18.49 -12.19 -16.38
C ALA A 495 -19.70 -13.04 -16.81
N GLU A 496 -20.85 -12.90 -16.13
CA GLU A 496 -22.11 -13.53 -16.52
C GLU A 496 -22.65 -12.97 -17.83
N GLU A 497 -22.63 -11.65 -18.03
CA GLU A 497 -23.07 -10.99 -19.27
C GLU A 497 -22.20 -11.36 -20.48
N LEU A 498 -20.89 -11.53 -20.27
CA LEU A 498 -19.93 -11.93 -21.30
C LEU A 498 -19.78 -13.45 -21.45
N ALA A 499 -20.51 -14.25 -20.68
CA ALA A 499 -20.41 -15.70 -20.76
C ALA A 499 -20.89 -16.18 -22.14
N ALA A 500 -20.00 -16.87 -22.87
CA ALA A 500 -20.37 -17.42 -24.16
C ALA A 500 -21.43 -18.53 -23.96
N PRO A 501 -22.56 -18.49 -24.69
CA PRO A 501 -23.53 -19.57 -24.65
C PRO A 501 -22.95 -20.87 -25.22
N ASP A 502 -23.32 -22.00 -24.65
CA ASP A 502 -22.80 -23.34 -25.03
C ASP A 502 -23.27 -23.80 -26.44
N GLY A 503 -24.13 -23.05 -27.11
CA GLY A 503 -24.69 -23.35 -28.44
C GLY A 503 -24.59 -22.18 -29.43
N PRO A 504 -25.04 -22.38 -30.69
CA PRO A 504 -25.05 -21.32 -31.69
C PRO A 504 -25.92 -20.14 -31.23
N SER A 505 -25.31 -18.99 -31.00
CA SER A 505 -25.99 -17.73 -30.69
C SER A 505 -25.97 -16.77 -31.87
N GLU A 506 -26.84 -15.75 -31.84
CA GLU A 506 -26.79 -14.65 -32.82
C GLU A 506 -25.41 -13.98 -32.87
N ASP A 507 -24.72 -13.89 -31.73
CA ASP A 507 -23.35 -13.35 -31.64
C ASP A 507 -22.28 -14.22 -32.33
N SER A 508 -22.59 -15.51 -32.56
CA SER A 508 -21.72 -16.46 -33.27
C SER A 508 -22.01 -16.53 -34.77
N LEU A 509 -23.08 -15.88 -35.25
CA LEU A 509 -23.44 -15.89 -36.67
C LEU A 509 -22.51 -14.98 -37.48
N ARG A 510 -22.11 -15.43 -38.66
CA ARG A 510 -21.32 -14.62 -39.59
C ARG A 510 -22.19 -13.48 -40.14
N PRO A 511 -21.66 -12.24 -40.22
CA PRO A 511 -22.31 -11.16 -40.94
C PRO A 511 -22.64 -11.56 -42.38
N ALA A 512 -23.77 -11.08 -42.90
CA ALA A 512 -24.20 -11.40 -44.25
C ALA A 512 -23.34 -10.69 -45.31
N ARG A 513 -23.02 -9.42 -45.08
CA ARG A 513 -22.14 -8.58 -45.92
C ARG A 513 -21.32 -7.60 -45.07
N VAL A 514 -20.23 -7.11 -45.65
CA VAL A 514 -19.39 -6.06 -45.07
C VAL A 514 -19.39 -4.83 -45.97
N HIS A 515 -19.78 -3.68 -45.41
CA HIS A 515 -19.68 -2.38 -46.05
C HIS A 515 -18.45 -1.63 -45.52
N SER A 516 -17.43 -1.42 -46.35
CA SER A 516 -16.23 -0.68 -45.96
C SER A 516 -16.35 0.79 -46.35
N LEU A 517 -16.15 1.69 -45.39
CA LEU A 517 -16.18 3.13 -45.58
C LEU A 517 -14.81 3.71 -45.21
N VAL A 518 -14.10 4.30 -46.16
CA VAL A 518 -12.83 4.99 -45.89
C VAL A 518 -13.10 6.47 -45.70
N LEU A 519 -12.78 7.03 -44.54
CA LEU A 519 -12.96 8.47 -44.31
C LEU A 519 -11.86 9.26 -45.03
N VAL A 520 -12.28 10.22 -45.85
CA VAL A 520 -11.40 11.04 -46.67
C VAL A 520 -11.71 12.51 -46.47
N SER A 521 -10.70 13.27 -46.05
CA SER A 521 -10.74 14.73 -46.05
C SER A 521 -9.92 15.33 -47.19
N LYS A 522 -8.72 14.80 -47.44
CA LYS A 522 -7.82 15.22 -48.53
C LYS A 522 -7.08 14.01 -49.11
N ILE A 523 -6.58 14.12 -50.33
CA ILE A 523 -5.71 13.10 -50.93
C ILE A 523 -4.27 13.33 -50.44
N HIS A 524 -3.85 12.56 -49.45
CA HIS A 524 -2.48 12.55 -48.94
C HIS A 524 -1.99 11.12 -48.71
N ARG A 525 -0.69 10.97 -48.40
CA ARG A 525 -0.05 9.64 -48.19
C ARG A 525 -0.82 8.73 -47.22
N PRO A 526 -1.31 9.20 -46.04
CA PRO A 526 -2.16 8.37 -45.19
C PRO A 526 -3.49 7.91 -45.83
N THR A 527 -4.19 8.77 -46.57
CA THR A 527 -5.44 8.44 -47.28
C THR A 527 -5.19 7.35 -48.32
N LEU A 528 -4.15 7.51 -49.15
CA LEU A 528 -3.78 6.51 -50.17
C LEU A 528 -3.44 5.16 -49.52
N ARG A 529 -2.72 5.18 -48.39
CA ARG A 529 -2.42 3.96 -47.63
C ARG A 529 -3.68 3.31 -47.07
N ALA A 530 -4.62 4.10 -46.55
CA ALA A 530 -5.88 3.59 -46.02
C ALA A 530 -6.77 2.99 -47.13
N LEU A 531 -6.83 3.64 -48.30
CA LEU A 531 -7.53 3.11 -49.48
C LEU A 531 -6.92 1.79 -49.96
N ALA A 532 -5.60 1.73 -50.11
CA ALA A 532 -4.91 0.50 -50.51
C ALA A 532 -5.16 -0.64 -49.51
N TYR A 533 -5.13 -0.35 -48.22
CA TYR A 533 -5.48 -1.32 -47.18
C TYR A 533 -6.95 -1.76 -47.25
N ALA A 534 -7.87 -0.83 -47.50
CA ALA A 534 -9.30 -1.12 -47.64
C ALA A 534 -9.60 -2.01 -48.85
N GLN A 535 -8.93 -1.79 -49.98
CA GLN A 535 -9.07 -2.63 -51.18
C GLN A 535 -8.64 -4.08 -50.95
N LEU A 536 -7.68 -4.33 -50.05
CA LEU A 536 -7.25 -5.68 -49.70
C LEU A 536 -8.28 -6.43 -48.83
N MET A 537 -9.20 -5.74 -48.15
CA MET A 537 -10.22 -6.35 -47.31
C MET A 537 -11.28 -7.12 -48.11
N ARG A 538 -11.40 -6.88 -49.43
CA ARG A 538 -12.38 -7.51 -50.33
C ARG A 538 -13.81 -7.51 -49.76
N SER A 539 -14.24 -6.38 -49.20
CA SER A 539 -15.60 -6.21 -48.71
C SER A 539 -16.61 -6.15 -49.86
N ASP A 540 -17.87 -6.52 -49.58
CA ASP A 540 -18.95 -6.52 -50.56
C ASP A 540 -19.16 -5.15 -51.22
N THR A 541 -18.96 -4.08 -50.44
CA THR A 541 -18.91 -2.71 -50.96
C THR A 541 -17.74 -1.96 -50.33
N LEU A 542 -17.16 -1.04 -51.09
CA LEU A 542 -16.10 -0.15 -50.64
C LEU A 542 -16.36 1.26 -51.16
N GLU A 543 -16.56 2.21 -50.25
CA GLU A 543 -16.79 3.61 -50.58
C GLU A 543 -15.80 4.51 -49.82
N ALA A 544 -15.33 5.57 -50.48
CA ALA A 544 -14.66 6.67 -49.83
C ALA A 544 -15.72 7.70 -49.40
N LEU A 545 -15.70 8.12 -48.14
CA LEU A 545 -16.69 9.02 -47.57
C LEU A 545 -16.03 10.33 -47.18
N THR A 546 -16.54 11.43 -47.72
CA THR A 546 -16.15 12.79 -47.35
C THR A 546 -17.37 13.60 -46.91
N VAL A 547 -17.16 14.58 -46.03
CA VAL A 547 -18.22 15.46 -45.54
C VAL A 547 -17.97 16.85 -46.11
N ASN A 548 -18.96 17.38 -46.81
CA ASN A 548 -18.95 18.72 -47.38
C ASN A 548 -19.08 19.77 -46.26
N VAL A 549 -17.96 20.16 -45.69
CA VAL A 549 -17.84 21.28 -44.74
C VAL A 549 -17.50 22.58 -45.47
N ASP A 550 -16.74 22.45 -46.55
CA ASP A 550 -16.36 23.52 -47.45
C ASP A 550 -16.62 23.05 -48.90
N PRO A 551 -17.55 23.68 -49.63
CA PRO A 551 -17.85 23.33 -51.01
C PRO A 551 -16.65 23.45 -51.95
N GLU A 552 -15.72 24.39 -51.71
CA GLU A 552 -14.55 24.57 -52.57
C GLU A 552 -13.52 23.45 -52.36
N GLU A 553 -13.19 23.12 -51.11
CA GLU A 553 -12.30 21.99 -50.82
C GLU A 553 -12.89 20.66 -51.30
N THR A 554 -14.20 20.48 -51.18
CA THR A 554 -14.89 19.26 -51.62
C THR A 554 -14.88 19.12 -53.15
N ARG A 555 -15.05 20.22 -53.89
CA ARG A 555 -14.88 20.21 -55.36
C ARG A 555 -13.44 19.88 -55.74
N ALA A 556 -12.46 20.54 -55.12
CA ALA A 556 -11.05 20.27 -55.38
C ALA A 556 -10.69 18.80 -55.12
N LEU A 557 -11.23 18.21 -54.04
CA LEU A 557 -11.07 16.78 -53.73
C LEU A 557 -11.66 15.88 -54.82
N ARG A 558 -12.88 16.17 -55.32
CA ARG A 558 -13.52 15.40 -56.40
C ARG A 558 -12.70 15.45 -57.68
N ASP A 559 -12.30 16.65 -58.10
CA ASP A 559 -11.50 16.81 -59.32
C ASP A 559 -10.16 16.08 -59.19
N GLU A 560 -9.53 16.11 -58.01
CA GLU A 560 -8.29 15.37 -57.75
C GLU A 560 -8.52 13.85 -57.74
N TRP A 561 -9.67 13.40 -57.24
CA TRP A 561 -10.07 11.99 -57.22
C TRP A 561 -10.20 11.42 -58.63
N GLU A 562 -10.84 12.17 -59.52
CA GLU A 562 -11.00 11.85 -60.93
C GLU A 562 -9.65 11.89 -61.68
N ARG A 563 -8.86 12.96 -61.50
CA ARG A 563 -7.53 13.09 -62.13
C ARG A 563 -6.60 11.93 -61.79
N ARG A 564 -6.67 11.40 -60.57
CA ARG A 564 -5.83 10.28 -60.11
C ARG A 564 -6.40 8.91 -60.44
N ALA A 565 -7.57 8.82 -61.08
CA ALA A 565 -8.25 7.58 -61.42
C ALA A 565 -8.36 6.61 -60.22
N VAL A 566 -8.79 7.12 -59.07
CA VAL A 566 -8.95 6.28 -57.87
C VAL A 566 -10.17 5.37 -58.04
N ASN A 567 -9.95 4.06 -58.16
CA ASN A 567 -10.96 3.02 -58.38
C ASN A 567 -11.89 2.75 -57.18
N VAL A 568 -12.17 3.75 -56.35
CA VAL A 568 -13.08 3.67 -55.20
C VAL A 568 -14.08 4.82 -55.32
N PRO A 569 -15.41 4.57 -55.30
CA PRO A 569 -16.41 5.62 -55.41
C PRO A 569 -16.31 6.61 -54.24
N LEU A 570 -16.33 7.91 -54.54
CA LEU A 570 -16.30 8.98 -53.55
C LEU A 570 -17.72 9.48 -53.25
N LYS A 571 -18.26 9.12 -52.09
CA LYS A 571 -19.53 9.60 -51.56
C LYS A 571 -19.32 10.89 -50.76
N VAL A 572 -20.09 11.92 -51.09
CA VAL A 572 -20.08 13.20 -50.36
C VAL A 572 -21.35 13.33 -49.55
N LEU A 573 -21.20 13.53 -48.24
CA LEU A 573 -22.30 13.84 -47.33
C LEU A 573 -22.38 15.36 -47.12
N ASP A 574 -23.59 15.91 -47.16
CA ASP A 574 -23.79 17.32 -46.88
C ASP A 574 -23.76 17.60 -45.36
N SER A 575 -23.19 18.75 -44.97
CA SER A 575 -23.12 19.17 -43.57
C SER A 575 -23.49 20.64 -43.39
N PRO A 576 -24.78 20.94 -43.17
CA PRO A 576 -25.27 22.32 -43.07
C PRO A 576 -24.67 23.10 -41.88
N TYR A 577 -24.19 22.40 -40.86
CA TYR A 577 -23.60 22.98 -39.65
C TYR A 577 -22.08 22.89 -39.59
N ARG A 578 -21.41 22.57 -40.71
CA ARG A 578 -19.94 22.39 -40.77
C ARG A 578 -19.41 21.37 -39.74
N GLU A 579 -20.24 20.40 -39.35
CA GLU A 579 -19.88 19.32 -38.44
C GLU A 579 -19.55 18.06 -39.24
N VAL A 580 -18.37 17.46 -39.01
CA VAL A 580 -17.96 16.23 -39.71
C VAL A 580 -18.55 14.97 -39.06
N THR A 581 -18.68 14.97 -37.73
CA THR A 581 -18.96 13.74 -36.98
C THR A 581 -20.40 13.25 -37.14
N ARG A 582 -21.38 14.14 -37.00
CA ARG A 582 -22.80 13.78 -37.02
C ARG A 582 -23.28 13.21 -38.38
N PRO A 583 -22.96 13.82 -39.54
CA PRO A 583 -23.37 13.28 -40.84
C PRO A 583 -22.83 11.86 -41.09
N VAL A 584 -21.58 11.59 -40.70
CA VAL A 584 -20.97 10.26 -40.84
C VAL A 584 -21.69 9.24 -39.97
N VAL A 585 -21.95 9.56 -38.70
CA VAL A 585 -22.68 8.65 -37.80
C VAL A 585 -24.10 8.39 -38.31
N ASP A 586 -24.80 9.41 -38.80
CA ASP A 586 -26.16 9.27 -39.34
C ASP A 586 -26.19 8.45 -40.63
N TYR A 587 -25.16 8.58 -41.48
CA TYR A 587 -24.98 7.74 -42.67
C TYR A 587 -24.78 6.26 -42.31
N VAL A 588 -23.86 5.98 -41.39
CA VAL A 588 -23.58 4.62 -40.91
C VAL A 588 -24.83 4.00 -40.26
N LYS A 589 -25.57 4.78 -39.46
CA LYS A 589 -26.85 4.34 -38.88
C LYS A 589 -27.89 4.02 -39.93
N ARG A 590 -27.95 4.78 -41.03
CA ARG A 590 -28.88 4.52 -42.13
C ARG A 590 -28.54 3.21 -42.86
N LEU A 591 -27.28 3.01 -43.24
CA LEU A 591 -26.80 1.75 -43.84
C LEU A 591 -27.20 0.53 -43.00
N ARG A 592 -27.03 0.61 -41.68
CA ARG A 592 -27.43 -0.48 -40.78
C ARG A 592 -28.95 -0.65 -40.65
N ARG A 593 -29.73 0.44 -40.68
CA ARG A 593 -31.21 0.36 -40.62
C ARG A 593 -31.77 -0.34 -41.84
N GLU A 594 -31.17 -0.13 -43.01
CA GLU A 594 -31.56 -0.76 -44.27
C GLU A 594 -31.19 -2.25 -44.28
N SER A 595 -30.02 -2.60 -43.73
CA SER A 595 -29.55 -3.98 -43.61
C SER A 595 -29.06 -4.32 -42.18
N PRO A 596 -29.94 -4.78 -41.28
CA PRO A 596 -29.57 -5.05 -39.89
C PRO A 596 -28.55 -6.18 -39.68
N ARG A 597 -28.39 -7.08 -40.66
CA ARG A 597 -27.44 -8.21 -40.66
C ARG A 597 -26.08 -7.89 -41.29
N ASP A 598 -25.94 -6.70 -41.88
CA ASP A 598 -24.70 -6.27 -42.50
C ASP A 598 -23.85 -5.52 -41.48
N VAL A 599 -22.52 -5.65 -41.60
CA VAL A 599 -21.56 -4.96 -40.73
C VAL A 599 -20.92 -3.81 -41.49
N VAL A 600 -20.76 -2.67 -40.82
CA VAL A 600 -20.10 -1.50 -41.40
C VAL A 600 -18.68 -1.38 -40.83
N SER A 601 -17.67 -1.40 -41.68
CA SER A 601 -16.27 -1.21 -41.33
C SER A 601 -15.83 0.20 -41.71
N VAL A 602 -15.61 1.07 -40.71
CA VAL A 602 -15.16 2.45 -40.92
C VAL A 602 -13.65 2.53 -40.76
N ILE A 603 -12.96 2.85 -41.85
CA ILE A 603 -11.49 2.92 -41.94
C ILE A 603 -11.07 4.38 -41.82
N ILE A 604 -10.28 4.69 -40.79
CA ILE A 604 -9.87 6.05 -40.44
C ILE A 604 -8.35 6.19 -40.58
N PRO A 605 -7.84 7.01 -41.52
CA PRO A 605 -6.43 7.36 -41.57
C PRO A 605 -6.04 8.16 -40.31
N GLU A 606 -4.98 7.76 -39.61
CA GLU A 606 -4.51 8.43 -38.39
C GLU A 606 -3.02 8.78 -38.46
N TYR A 607 -2.65 9.95 -37.93
CA TYR A 607 -1.25 10.37 -37.82
C TYR A 607 -0.63 9.82 -36.53
N VAL A 608 0.51 9.14 -36.61
CA VAL A 608 1.29 8.76 -35.42
C VAL A 608 2.42 9.75 -35.25
N VAL A 609 2.28 10.58 -34.21
CA VAL A 609 3.21 11.67 -33.84
C VAL A 609 4.28 11.20 -32.84
N GLY A 610 5.38 11.94 -32.77
CA GLY A 610 6.52 11.60 -31.92
C GLY A 610 6.43 12.14 -30.50
N HIS A 611 5.78 13.28 -30.31
CA HIS A 611 5.62 13.92 -29.00
C HIS A 611 4.16 13.92 -28.53
N TRP A 612 3.96 13.96 -27.22
CA TRP A 612 2.62 13.92 -26.62
C TRP A 612 1.80 15.18 -26.91
N TYR A 613 2.45 16.35 -26.99
CA TYR A 613 1.77 17.62 -27.28
C TYR A 613 1.32 17.71 -28.74
N GLU A 614 2.03 17.05 -29.66
CA GLU A 614 1.61 16.94 -31.07
C GLU A 614 0.25 16.23 -31.20
N GLN A 615 -0.08 15.32 -30.27
CA GLN A 615 -1.37 14.62 -30.25
C GLN A 615 -2.54 15.56 -29.88
N LEU A 616 -2.30 16.66 -29.15
CA LEU A 616 -3.36 17.64 -28.86
C LEU A 616 -3.75 18.43 -30.12
N LEU A 617 -2.78 18.66 -31.00
CA LEU A 617 -2.96 19.43 -32.24
C LEU A 617 -3.42 18.57 -33.42
N HIS A 618 -3.23 17.24 -33.38
CA HIS A 618 -3.55 16.33 -34.47
C HIS A 618 -4.55 15.23 -34.06
N ASN A 619 -5.32 14.70 -35.02
CA ASN A 619 -6.30 13.60 -34.85
C ASN A 619 -7.51 13.86 -33.92
N GLN A 620 -7.77 15.08 -33.45
CA GLN A 620 -8.89 15.35 -32.54
C GLN A 620 -10.27 14.98 -33.13
N SER A 621 -10.49 15.28 -34.42
CA SER A 621 -11.72 14.93 -35.12
C SER A 621 -11.89 13.41 -35.30
N ALA A 622 -10.81 12.69 -35.59
CA ALA A 622 -10.79 11.23 -35.69
C ALA A 622 -11.08 10.57 -34.33
N LEU A 623 -10.51 11.10 -33.24
CA LEU A 623 -10.75 10.62 -31.88
C LEU A 623 -12.23 10.79 -31.47
N ARG A 624 -12.82 11.95 -31.74
CA ARG A 624 -14.25 12.24 -31.47
C ARG A 624 -15.17 11.32 -32.25
N LEU A 625 -14.88 11.11 -33.54
CA LEU A 625 -15.68 10.24 -34.39
C LEU A 625 -15.59 8.77 -33.98
N LYS A 626 -14.37 8.28 -33.70
CA LYS A 626 -14.16 6.93 -33.15
C LYS A 626 -14.93 6.74 -31.85
N GLY A 627 -14.88 7.74 -30.96
CA GLY A 627 -15.66 7.76 -29.73
C GLY A 627 -17.16 7.56 -29.97
N ARG A 628 -17.77 8.27 -30.94
CA ARG A 628 -19.20 8.11 -31.25
C ARG A 628 -19.54 6.81 -32.00
N LEU A 629 -18.69 6.38 -32.93
CA LEU A 629 -18.92 5.16 -33.70
C LEU A 629 -18.84 3.89 -32.84
N LEU A 630 -18.00 3.88 -31.80
CA LEU A 630 -17.91 2.76 -30.84
C LEU A 630 -19.23 2.47 -30.11
N PHE A 631 -20.11 3.47 -29.96
CA PHE A 631 -21.44 3.30 -29.36
C PHE A 631 -22.52 2.97 -30.41
N THR A 632 -22.15 2.69 -31.66
CA THR A 632 -23.07 2.28 -32.72
C THR A 632 -22.93 0.76 -32.92
N PRO A 633 -23.93 -0.06 -32.55
CA PRO A 633 -23.80 -1.52 -32.66
C PRO A 633 -23.63 -1.95 -34.12
N GLY A 634 -22.83 -3.00 -34.37
CA GLY A 634 -22.55 -3.52 -35.71
C GLY A 634 -21.56 -2.69 -36.54
N VAL A 635 -20.88 -1.71 -35.92
CA VAL A 635 -19.89 -0.86 -36.59
C VAL A 635 -18.49 -1.16 -36.05
N MET A 636 -17.59 -1.55 -36.94
CA MET A 636 -16.18 -1.76 -36.62
C MET A 636 -15.38 -0.55 -37.07
N VAL A 637 -14.47 -0.05 -36.23
CA VAL A 637 -13.62 1.09 -36.56
C VAL A 637 -12.17 0.65 -36.67
N THR A 638 -11.59 0.79 -37.86
CA THR A 638 -10.21 0.41 -38.15
C THR A 638 -9.35 1.65 -38.34
N SER A 639 -8.41 1.90 -37.42
CA SER A 639 -7.44 2.98 -37.54
C SER A 639 -6.28 2.54 -38.42
N VAL A 640 -5.95 3.29 -39.48
CA VAL A 640 -4.77 3.04 -40.34
C VAL A 640 -3.68 4.04 -39.98
N PRO A 641 -2.68 3.64 -39.17
CA PRO A 641 -1.66 4.56 -38.69
C PRO A 641 -0.64 4.90 -39.79
N TYR A 642 -0.34 6.18 -39.94
CA TYR A 642 0.77 6.69 -40.73
C TYR A 642 1.82 7.32 -39.80
N GLN A 643 3.02 6.73 -39.74
CA GLN A 643 4.09 7.21 -38.87
C GLN A 643 4.72 8.47 -39.48
N LEU A 644 4.66 9.58 -38.73
CA LEU A 644 5.37 10.79 -39.10
C LEU A 644 6.86 10.66 -38.74
N ARG A 645 7.71 11.45 -39.40
CA ARG A 645 9.15 11.51 -39.12
C ARG A 645 9.44 11.80 -37.64
N SER A 646 8.61 12.59 -36.97
CA SER A 646 8.74 12.85 -35.53
C SER A 646 8.63 11.57 -34.68
N SER A 647 7.75 10.64 -35.07
CA SER A 647 7.59 9.32 -34.44
C SER A 647 8.81 8.42 -34.67
N GLU A 648 9.39 8.44 -35.86
CA GLU A 648 10.63 7.70 -36.17
C GLU A 648 11.81 8.21 -35.35
N LEU A 649 11.98 9.53 -35.26
CA LEU A 649 13.00 10.17 -34.41
C LEU A 649 12.79 9.87 -32.92
N ALA A 650 11.54 9.76 -32.45
CA ALA A 650 11.23 9.35 -31.09
C ALA A 650 11.63 7.88 -30.82
N LYS A 651 11.43 6.97 -31.80
CA LYS A 651 11.90 5.57 -31.72
C LYS A 651 13.42 5.48 -31.63
N GLN A 652 14.14 6.25 -32.45
CA GLN A 652 15.61 6.29 -32.40
C GLN A 652 16.14 6.79 -31.04
N ARG A 653 15.50 7.81 -30.46
CA ARG A 653 15.79 8.29 -29.09
C ARG A 653 15.51 7.22 -28.02
N ALA A 654 14.47 6.41 -28.19
CA ALA A 654 14.16 5.31 -27.27
C ALA A 654 15.21 4.18 -27.37
N HIS A 655 15.65 3.84 -28.58
CA HIS A 655 16.70 2.84 -28.83
C HIS A 655 18.07 3.25 -28.26
N LYS A 656 18.54 4.48 -28.53
CA LYS A 656 19.79 5.00 -27.92
C LYS A 656 19.78 4.92 -26.39
N ASN A 657 18.62 5.11 -25.77
CA ASN A 657 18.43 5.00 -24.32
C ASN A 657 18.37 3.55 -23.80
N GLN A 658 18.09 2.57 -24.65
CA GLN A 658 18.12 1.14 -24.33
C GLN A 658 19.54 0.57 -24.43
N ASP A 659 20.31 0.99 -25.44
CA ASP A 659 21.69 0.54 -25.65
C ASP A 659 22.64 0.96 -24.51
N TRP A 660 22.32 2.05 -23.81
CA TRP A 660 23.02 2.45 -22.57
C TRP A 660 22.95 1.40 -21.45
N ASN A 661 21.98 0.46 -21.53
CA ASN A 661 21.79 -0.64 -20.57
C ASN A 661 21.85 -2.00 -21.27
N ALA A 662 22.91 -2.26 -22.05
CA ALA A 662 23.20 -3.58 -22.58
C ALA A 662 23.18 -4.67 -21.46
N PRO A 663 22.89 -5.94 -21.80
CA PRO A 663 23.00 -7.07 -20.86
C PRO A 663 24.39 -7.05 -20.18
N GLY A 664 24.41 -7.00 -18.84
CA GLY A 664 25.67 -6.95 -18.06
C GLY A 664 26.21 -5.56 -17.73
N SER A 665 25.55 -4.47 -18.14
CA SER A 665 25.90 -3.06 -17.81
C SER A 665 26.05 -2.78 -16.30
N VAL A 666 25.34 -3.52 -15.43
CA VAL A 666 25.49 -3.41 -13.97
C VAL A 666 26.85 -3.91 -13.48
N ARG A 667 27.52 -4.80 -14.23
CA ARG A 667 28.85 -5.33 -13.92
C ARG A 667 29.97 -4.51 -14.57
N ARG A 668 29.68 -3.78 -15.65
CA ARG A 668 30.67 -3.03 -16.44
C ARG A 668 30.67 -1.51 -16.22
N GLY A 669 29.66 -0.97 -15.52
CA GLY A 669 29.44 0.48 -15.44
C GLY A 669 28.83 1.05 -16.73
N PRO A 670 28.35 2.31 -16.72
CA PRO A 670 27.87 2.97 -17.94
C PRO A 670 29.02 3.03 -18.96
N LEU A 671 28.75 2.69 -20.22
CA LEU A 671 29.71 2.93 -21.29
C LEU A 671 29.76 4.45 -21.54
N ASP A 672 30.91 5.08 -21.28
CA ASP A 672 31.13 6.49 -21.62
C ASP A 672 31.15 6.63 -23.15
N GLY A 673 30.24 7.46 -23.67
CA GLY A 673 30.10 7.75 -25.09
C GLY A 673 31.18 8.67 -25.67
N SER A 674 32.31 8.86 -24.98
CA SER A 674 33.45 9.67 -25.43
C SER A 674 34.63 8.77 -25.78
N GLY A 675 34.55 8.16 -26.95
CA GLY A 675 35.65 7.44 -27.60
C GLY A 675 35.66 7.81 -29.08
N GLU A 676 35.82 9.11 -29.34
CA GLU A 676 36.01 9.63 -30.69
C GLU A 676 37.38 9.22 -31.21
N ALA A 677 37.38 8.70 -32.44
CA ALA A 677 38.35 8.98 -33.49
C ALA A 677 39.79 9.34 -33.03
N ARG A 678 40.68 8.34 -32.96
CA ARG A 678 42.13 8.52 -33.16
C ARG A 678 42.80 7.17 -33.44
N SER A 679 42.90 6.81 -34.73
CA SER A 679 44.08 6.15 -35.30
C SER A 679 43.91 6.03 -36.82
N GLY A 680 44.31 7.09 -37.53
CA GLY A 680 44.92 6.94 -38.84
C GLY A 680 46.45 6.98 -38.66
N ALA A 681 47.15 6.33 -39.60
CA ALA A 681 48.61 6.13 -39.71
C ALA A 681 49.17 4.96 -38.88
N GLU A 682 49.22 3.76 -39.47
CA GLU A 682 50.32 3.29 -40.34
C GLU A 682 49.78 2.32 -41.40
#